data_AF-A0A4R8DPV6-F1
#
_entry.id   AF-A0A4R8DPV6-F1
#
_cell.length_a   1.000
_cell.length_b   1.000
_cell.length_c   1.000
_cell.angle_alpha   90.00
_cell.angle_beta   90.00
_cell.angle_gamma   90.00
#
_symmetry.space_group_name_H-M   'P 1'
#
loop_
_entity.id
_entity.type
_entity.pdbx_description
1 polymer ?
#
loop_
_entity_poly.entity_id
_entity_poly.type
_entity_poly.pdbx_seq_one_letter_code
_entity_poly.pdbx_strand_id
1 'polypeptide(L)'
;MKGLYIAALMISVSFCAYAHGQNDTTKIRIPLNRQIFHDRIDDEQVKADLMDGKRDTLLHISPSPAINKQASDAIFKQVDWLQWRIEADMRIPGTNEKIKYLRDLEDLVKDFQNRWREHKFSPELTAALVRDFQKVMDMDIKGGSIEDLIQEMPYDVGAILVDIFNDNPGAKAAGKVLFLKYCGLHTSYILPNILPYKDEPFADSLIAVVAVKRPQELYSYAQALGSPTANLIRRNEDPKVKVIVQMSDTKDGQLLFPFIDDLLSGKQTTDDIGKTLGNDVLYYKLLVKTEIDYARRLPLRDTPMGMHNLTDMLQTKALSVFVNTINELHESPDPVRFKCLQPLTPEELYYLMVLGEEDIFTSSYVYCYKKMMEKIPSHKGDSLLLNVWFDKFKKFIKMAASYNTLGDFLRSMDDGHAMPLMAAFARGLDRTADNSLEDAVDVADSYASINDPNLRDFLLNEVNTNYDRCLAEHNKRGEVIYYLLKTIFAAADSNSHIDLTKEVGIPPIYRVDHKSLVDDSGRVVEQVFFYGDKDGLQSYADFMSLFSPKEWRISRTKEWITIKSIHGKPVWIFANLPLDNISDQDAAAQKDLCDYLDKENLHPTVVIHRGHSYHVKYTIPQIAPSARIIILGSCGGYKNLHDVLEVCPDAHIISSKQTGTQTVNEPIIKALNSELLAGKDVEWIALWNALAREFKGNAQAMDRFSDYIPPHKNLGALFIKAYKIKMGTDEEN
;
A
#
# COMPACT_ATOMS: atom_id res chain seq x y z
N MET A 1 54.51 1.18 62.96
CA MET A 1 54.22 0.23 64.07
C MET A 1 54.18 -1.16 63.46
N LYS A 2 55.19 -1.98 63.76
CA LYS A 2 55.08 -3.32 64.41
C LYS A 2 54.16 -4.28 63.65
N GLY A 3 54.56 -5.42 63.12
CA GLY A 3 55.70 -6.34 63.29
C GLY A 3 55.19 -7.72 62.83
N LEU A 4 55.92 -8.47 62.00
CA LEU A 4 56.74 -9.63 62.42
C LEU A 4 55.92 -10.69 63.21
N TYR A 5 55.85 -11.99 62.91
CA TYR A 5 56.77 -12.88 62.19
C TYR A 5 56.22 -14.34 62.15
N ILE A 6 56.59 -15.08 61.08
CA ILE A 6 57.18 -16.45 61.01
C ILE A 6 56.41 -17.68 61.53
N ALA A 7 56.17 -18.65 60.63
CA ALA A 7 56.76 -20.02 60.60
C ALA A 7 55.86 -20.95 59.73
N ALA A 8 56.15 -21.19 58.45
CA ALA A 8 57.05 -22.21 57.90
C ALA A 8 56.57 -23.66 58.13
N LEU A 9 56.24 -24.41 57.06
CA LEU A 9 57.12 -25.43 56.45
C LEU A 9 56.43 -26.23 55.32
N MET A 10 56.99 -26.09 54.11
CA MET A 10 57.35 -27.11 53.10
C MET A 10 56.36 -28.13 52.50
N ILE A 11 56.75 -28.50 51.26
CA ILE A 11 56.31 -29.59 50.36
C ILE A 11 55.32 -29.05 49.30
N SER A 12 55.64 -28.89 48.01
CA SER A 12 56.74 -29.42 47.19
C SER A 12 56.66 -28.89 45.74
N VAL A 13 57.86 -28.69 45.17
CA VAL A 13 58.25 -28.87 43.75
C VAL A 13 57.92 -27.74 42.74
N SER A 14 58.99 -27.01 42.46
CA SER A 14 59.48 -26.38 41.22
C SER A 14 58.80 -26.74 39.88
N PHE A 15 58.55 -25.74 39.03
CA PHE A 15 59.40 -25.47 37.86
C PHE A 15 59.11 -24.09 37.24
N CYS A 16 60.20 -23.41 36.86
CA CYS A 16 60.22 -22.17 36.08
C CYS A 16 59.78 -22.37 34.63
N ALA A 17 59.08 -21.34 34.14
CA ALA A 17 59.30 -20.58 32.89
C ALA A 17 59.66 -21.29 31.57
N TYR A 18 59.00 -20.76 30.52
CA TYR A 18 59.15 -20.95 29.08
C TYR A 18 58.50 -22.19 28.46
N ALA A 19 57.28 -21.96 27.95
CA ALA A 19 56.77 -22.67 26.78
C ALA A 19 56.07 -21.65 25.86
N HIS A 20 56.82 -21.09 24.91
CA HIS A 20 56.29 -20.79 23.57
C HIS A 20 56.50 -22.06 22.76
N GLY A 21 55.42 -22.63 22.24
CA GLY A 21 55.47 -23.84 21.44
C GLY A 21 54.14 -24.58 21.44
N GLN A 22 53.15 -24.05 20.72
CA GLN A 22 52.16 -24.91 20.08
C GLN A 22 52.69 -25.23 18.68
N ASN A 23 53.60 -26.20 18.62
CA ASN A 23 53.79 -27.01 17.43
C ASN A 23 53.02 -28.31 17.68
N ASP A 24 51.88 -28.51 17.01
CA ASP A 24 51.63 -29.75 16.29
C ASP A 24 50.40 -29.62 15.37
N THR A 25 50.66 -29.48 14.07
CA THR A 25 50.08 -30.35 13.04
C THR A 25 51.11 -30.59 11.91
N THR A 26 51.70 -31.79 11.89
CA THR A 26 52.31 -32.47 10.72
C THR A 26 53.55 -31.85 10.02
N LYS A 27 54.72 -31.92 10.67
CA LYS A 27 56.10 -32.09 10.12
C LYS A 27 56.48 -31.46 8.75
N ILE A 28 56.05 -30.24 8.44
CA ILE A 28 56.64 -29.43 7.37
C ILE A 28 57.18 -28.15 7.98
N ARG A 29 58.50 -27.95 7.89
CA ARG A 29 59.12 -26.69 8.34
C ARG A 29 58.86 -25.62 7.28
N ILE A 30 57.94 -24.70 7.57
CA ILE A 30 57.65 -23.56 6.70
C ILE A 30 58.93 -22.71 6.58
N PRO A 31 59.44 -22.45 5.37
CA PRO A 31 60.58 -21.57 5.17
C PRO A 31 60.27 -20.14 5.66
N LEU A 32 61.27 -19.50 6.28
CA LEU A 32 61.12 -18.18 6.91
C LEU A 32 60.57 -17.10 5.95
N ASN A 33 60.92 -17.18 4.67
CA ASN A 33 60.45 -16.25 3.64
C ASN A 33 58.97 -16.41 3.26
N ARG A 34 58.31 -17.49 3.69
CA ARG A 34 56.87 -17.72 3.46
C ARG A 34 56.02 -17.58 4.73
N GLN A 35 56.63 -17.58 5.90
CA GLN A 35 55.92 -17.47 7.18
C GLN A 35 54.99 -16.25 7.24
N ILE A 36 55.45 -15.10 6.71
CA ILE A 36 54.65 -13.87 6.63
C ILE A 36 53.31 -14.02 5.89
N PHE A 37 53.18 -14.97 4.94
CA PHE A 37 51.91 -15.19 4.23
C PHE A 37 50.95 -16.07 5.04
N HIS A 38 51.48 -17.01 5.84
CA HIS A 38 50.65 -17.75 6.80
C HIS A 38 50.14 -16.80 7.89
N ASP A 39 51.03 -15.98 8.46
CA ASP A 39 50.66 -14.99 9.48
C ASP A 39 49.55 -14.03 9.00
N ARG A 40 49.54 -13.66 7.70
CA ARG A 40 48.48 -12.82 7.12
C ARG A 40 47.14 -13.53 6.99
N ILE A 41 47.13 -14.82 6.63
CA ILE A 41 45.91 -15.62 6.56
C ILE A 41 45.32 -15.75 7.97
N ASP A 42 46.16 -16.03 8.96
CA ASP A 42 45.77 -16.12 10.37
C ASP A 42 45.20 -14.77 10.86
N ASP A 43 45.83 -13.65 10.49
CA ASP A 43 45.31 -12.31 10.78
C ASP A 43 43.93 -12.07 10.14
N GLU A 44 43.69 -12.53 8.91
CA GLU A 44 42.38 -12.44 8.26
C GLU A 44 41.33 -13.36 8.90
N GLN A 45 41.71 -14.55 9.37
CA GLN A 45 40.82 -15.39 10.17
C GLN A 45 40.44 -14.73 11.50
N VAL A 46 41.39 -14.05 12.17
CA VAL A 46 41.08 -13.27 13.38
C VAL A 46 40.09 -12.15 13.08
N LYS A 47 40.22 -11.46 11.94
CA LYS A 47 39.26 -10.44 11.51
C LYS A 47 37.89 -11.03 11.14
N ALA A 48 37.87 -12.24 10.58
CA ALA A 48 36.65 -12.97 10.29
C ALA A 48 35.91 -13.36 11.58
N ASP A 49 36.63 -13.84 12.61
CA ASP A 49 36.09 -14.15 13.94
C ASP A 49 35.36 -12.92 14.52
N LEU A 50 35.97 -11.75 14.41
CA LEU A 50 35.42 -10.48 14.91
C LEU A 50 34.21 -9.94 14.11
N MET A 51 33.75 -10.59 13.04
CA MET A 51 32.61 -10.13 12.24
C MET A 51 31.29 -10.07 13.03
N ASP A 52 31.13 -10.92 14.04
CA ASP A 52 29.95 -10.96 14.91
C ASP A 52 30.17 -10.23 16.27
N GLY A 53 31.32 -9.56 16.40
CA GLY A 53 31.72 -8.84 17.60
C GLY A 53 32.35 -9.71 18.69
N LYS A 54 32.60 -11.00 18.44
CA LYS A 54 33.27 -11.91 19.39
C LYS A 54 34.56 -12.47 18.82
N ARG A 55 35.38 -13.03 19.70
CA ARG A 55 36.61 -13.74 19.33
C ARG A 55 36.63 -15.09 20.02
N ASP A 56 35.88 -16.03 19.47
CA ASP A 56 35.66 -17.35 20.06
C ASP A 56 35.77 -18.51 19.04
N THR A 57 36.29 -18.21 17.84
CA THR A 57 36.42 -19.14 16.70
C THR A 57 35.09 -19.71 16.23
N LEU A 58 33.99 -18.97 16.43
CA LEU A 58 32.65 -19.37 16.04
C LEU A 58 31.90 -18.20 15.39
N LEU A 59 31.70 -18.30 14.08
CA LEU A 59 31.01 -17.28 13.28
C LEU A 59 29.50 -17.31 13.52
N HIS A 60 28.94 -16.27 14.15
CA HIS A 60 27.49 -16.03 14.22
C HIS A 60 26.98 -15.14 13.08
N ILE A 61 27.03 -15.66 11.86
CA ILE A 61 26.74 -14.91 10.62
C ILE A 61 25.34 -15.18 10.05
N SER A 62 24.56 -16.08 10.67
CA SER A 62 23.20 -16.49 10.29
C SER A 62 22.37 -16.82 11.55
N PRO A 63 21.02 -16.75 11.49
CA PRO A 63 20.16 -17.24 12.57
C PRO A 63 20.28 -18.76 12.83
N SER A 64 20.83 -19.53 11.88
CA SER A 64 20.94 -20.98 12.00
C SER A 64 22.25 -21.43 12.66
N PRO A 65 22.20 -22.12 13.82
CA PRO A 65 23.39 -22.66 14.45
C PRO A 65 24.16 -23.65 13.57
N ALA A 66 23.45 -24.38 12.70
CA ALA A 66 24.06 -25.34 11.79
C ALA A 66 24.91 -24.64 10.70
N ILE A 67 24.40 -23.54 10.13
CA ILE A 67 25.12 -22.74 9.13
C ILE A 67 26.36 -22.10 9.76
N ASN A 68 26.20 -21.50 10.94
CA ASN A 68 27.28 -20.89 11.71
C ASN A 68 28.41 -21.88 12.00
N LYS A 69 28.07 -23.10 12.43
CA LYS A 69 29.05 -24.16 12.66
C LYS A 69 29.79 -24.56 11.38
N GLN A 70 29.07 -24.76 10.28
CA GLN A 70 29.67 -25.10 8.99
C GLN A 70 30.59 -24.00 8.45
N ALA A 71 30.19 -22.74 8.58
CA ALA A 71 30.99 -21.58 8.22
C ALA A 71 32.27 -21.50 9.07
N SER A 72 32.14 -21.70 10.39
CA SER A 72 33.28 -21.71 11.32
C SER A 72 34.27 -22.82 10.99
N ASP A 73 33.78 -24.04 10.75
CA ASP A 73 34.63 -25.18 10.35
C ASP A 73 35.34 -24.91 9.01
N ALA A 74 34.67 -24.24 8.06
CA ALA A 74 35.28 -23.87 6.78
C ALA A 74 36.38 -22.82 6.95
N ILE A 75 36.09 -21.71 7.62
CA ILE A 75 37.02 -20.59 7.76
C ILE A 75 38.19 -20.91 8.69
N PHE A 76 37.97 -21.60 9.81
CA PHE A 76 39.02 -21.81 10.81
C PHE A 76 39.74 -23.16 10.72
N LYS A 77 39.16 -24.17 10.07
CA LYS A 77 39.81 -25.49 9.97
C LYS A 77 40.21 -25.85 8.54
N GLN A 78 39.33 -25.60 7.57
CA GLN A 78 39.63 -25.96 6.18
C GLN A 78 40.64 -25.00 5.55
N VAL A 79 40.61 -23.70 5.90
CA VAL A 79 41.64 -22.74 5.49
C VAL A 79 43.01 -23.15 6.03
N ASP A 80 43.15 -23.48 7.32
CA ASP A 80 44.41 -23.97 7.91
C ASP A 80 44.91 -25.23 7.22
N TRP A 81 43.99 -26.15 6.91
CA TRP A 81 44.32 -27.34 6.16
C TRP A 81 44.80 -27.01 4.73
N LEU A 82 44.24 -25.99 4.08
CA LEU A 82 44.71 -25.51 2.78
C LEU A 82 46.09 -24.85 2.88
N GLN A 83 46.38 -24.08 3.94
CA GLN A 83 47.72 -23.53 4.21
C GLN A 83 48.76 -24.66 4.24
N TRP A 84 48.47 -25.73 5.01
CA TRP A 84 49.32 -26.92 5.07
C TRP A 84 49.44 -27.61 3.70
N ARG A 85 48.32 -27.78 2.99
CA ARG A 85 48.30 -28.46 1.69
C ARG A 85 49.18 -27.75 0.66
N ILE A 86 49.11 -26.42 0.58
CA ILE A 86 49.93 -25.63 -0.35
C ILE A 86 51.42 -25.88 -0.08
N GLU A 87 51.82 -26.02 1.19
CA GLU A 87 53.20 -26.34 1.55
C GLU A 87 53.57 -27.80 1.25
N ALA A 88 52.65 -28.74 1.38
CA ALA A 88 52.87 -30.16 1.12
C ALA A 88 52.81 -30.57 -0.36
N ASP A 89 52.16 -29.77 -1.22
CA ASP A 89 51.88 -30.16 -2.60
C ASP A 89 53.13 -30.10 -3.49
N MET A 90 53.59 -31.26 -3.93
CA MET A 90 54.77 -31.39 -4.79
C MET A 90 54.52 -30.88 -6.23
N ARG A 91 53.26 -30.66 -6.63
CA ARG A 91 52.91 -30.04 -7.92
C ARG A 91 53.20 -28.53 -7.93
N ILE A 92 53.44 -27.92 -6.76
CA ILE A 92 53.78 -26.51 -6.57
C ILE A 92 55.24 -26.42 -6.08
N PRO A 93 56.25 -26.76 -6.91
CA PRO A 93 57.62 -26.93 -6.45
C PRO A 93 58.32 -25.59 -6.14
N GLY A 94 57.91 -24.51 -6.79
CA GLY A 94 58.55 -23.22 -6.69
C GLY A 94 58.03 -22.36 -5.54
N THR A 95 58.92 -21.53 -4.99
CA THR A 95 58.60 -20.67 -3.85
C THR A 95 57.59 -19.59 -4.22
N ASN A 96 57.67 -19.04 -5.43
CA ASN A 96 56.79 -17.95 -5.86
C ASN A 96 55.36 -18.44 -6.09
N GLU A 97 55.20 -19.66 -6.62
CA GLU A 97 53.92 -20.31 -6.85
C GLU A 97 53.22 -20.65 -5.53
N LYS A 98 53.97 -21.11 -4.52
CA LYS A 98 53.42 -21.27 -3.17
C LYS A 98 52.98 -19.94 -2.57
N ILE A 99 53.79 -18.88 -2.73
CA ILE A 99 53.43 -17.53 -2.28
C ILE A 99 52.17 -17.04 -2.99
N LYS A 100 52.01 -17.30 -4.30
CA LYS A 100 50.79 -16.97 -5.05
C LYS A 100 49.57 -17.60 -4.38
N TYR A 101 49.54 -18.93 -4.21
CA TYR A 101 48.37 -19.59 -3.66
C TYR A 101 48.09 -19.25 -2.18
N LEU A 102 49.11 -18.92 -1.39
CA LEU A 102 48.89 -18.39 -0.04
C LEU A 102 48.24 -17.00 -0.07
N ARG A 103 48.62 -16.13 -1.02
CA ARG A 103 47.94 -14.84 -1.23
C ARG A 103 46.51 -15.03 -1.74
N ASP A 104 46.29 -15.97 -2.66
CA ASP A 104 44.96 -16.30 -3.15
C ASP A 104 44.05 -16.79 -2.00
N LEU A 105 44.61 -17.52 -1.03
CA LEU A 105 43.91 -17.97 0.17
C LEU A 105 43.68 -16.83 1.19
N GLU A 106 44.63 -15.89 1.33
CA GLU A 106 44.45 -14.64 2.08
C GLU A 106 43.28 -13.84 1.51
N ASP A 107 43.26 -13.65 0.19
CA ASP A 107 42.20 -12.91 -0.52
C ASP A 107 40.84 -13.63 -0.43
N LEU A 108 40.80 -14.97 -0.40
CA LEU A 108 39.57 -15.72 -0.17
C LEU A 108 38.88 -15.34 1.14
N VAL A 109 39.63 -15.35 2.25
CA VAL A 109 39.09 -15.04 3.59
C VAL A 109 38.69 -13.57 3.66
N LYS A 110 39.49 -12.69 3.06
CA LYS A 110 39.23 -11.25 3.01
C LYS A 110 37.99 -10.87 2.19
N ASP A 111 37.83 -11.44 1.00
CA ASP A 111 36.69 -11.14 0.11
C ASP A 111 35.39 -11.73 0.64
N PHE A 112 35.44 -12.91 1.29
CA PHE A 112 34.31 -13.44 2.05
C PHE A 112 33.84 -12.41 3.10
N GLN A 113 34.76 -11.88 3.92
CA GLN A 113 34.42 -10.89 4.95
C GLN A 113 33.77 -9.64 4.34
N ASN A 114 34.39 -9.09 3.29
CA ASN A 114 33.92 -7.86 2.66
C ASN A 114 32.53 -8.03 2.05
N ARG A 115 32.31 -9.10 1.27
CA ARG A 115 31.02 -9.34 0.62
C ARG A 115 29.92 -9.72 1.62
N TRP A 116 30.24 -10.41 2.70
CA TRP A 116 29.28 -10.64 3.77
C TRP A 116 28.87 -9.33 4.46
N ARG A 117 29.83 -8.45 4.79
CA ARG A 117 29.55 -7.13 5.39
C ARG A 117 28.70 -6.24 4.48
N GLU A 118 28.88 -6.36 3.16
CA GLU A 118 28.06 -5.65 2.16
C GLU A 118 26.71 -6.33 1.86
N HIS A 119 26.38 -7.43 2.54
CA HIS A 119 25.19 -8.25 2.28
C HIS A 119 25.13 -8.82 0.85
N LYS A 120 26.29 -9.07 0.23
CA LYS A 120 26.47 -9.64 -1.12
C LYS A 120 26.96 -11.09 -1.11
N PHE A 121 26.92 -11.76 0.05
CA PHE A 121 27.31 -13.16 0.17
C PHE A 121 26.41 -13.89 1.16
N SER A 122 25.78 -14.97 0.72
CA SER A 122 24.95 -15.83 1.54
C SER A 122 25.80 -16.69 2.51
N PRO A 123 25.58 -16.61 3.84
CA PRO A 123 26.32 -17.41 4.84
C PRO A 123 26.31 -18.93 4.58
N GLU A 124 25.21 -19.44 4.01
CA GLU A 124 25.00 -20.83 3.61
C GLU A 124 26.07 -21.34 2.62
N LEU A 125 26.66 -20.43 1.85
CA LEU A 125 27.64 -20.74 0.82
C LEU A 125 29.09 -20.75 1.33
N THR A 126 29.34 -20.39 2.60
CA THR A 126 30.71 -20.27 3.15
C THR A 126 31.51 -21.58 3.03
N ALA A 127 30.90 -22.71 3.39
CA ALA A 127 31.55 -24.01 3.26
C ALA A 127 31.76 -24.43 1.81
N ALA A 128 30.85 -24.03 0.91
CA ALA A 128 31.00 -24.26 -0.52
C ALA A 128 32.16 -23.45 -1.08
N LEU A 129 32.31 -22.18 -0.69
CA LEU A 129 33.38 -21.28 -1.13
C LEU A 129 34.77 -21.88 -0.87
N VAL A 130 35.05 -22.33 0.35
CA VAL A 130 36.38 -22.88 0.70
C VAL A 130 36.65 -24.21 -0.04
N ARG A 131 35.64 -25.10 -0.10
CA ARG A 131 35.75 -26.35 -0.86
C ARG A 131 35.96 -26.10 -2.35
N ASP A 132 35.30 -25.10 -2.91
CA ASP A 132 35.32 -24.85 -4.34
C ASP A 132 36.57 -24.03 -4.74
N PHE A 133 37.11 -23.18 -3.85
CA PHE A 133 38.46 -22.61 -3.96
C PHE A 133 39.49 -23.73 -4.16
N GLN A 134 39.42 -24.79 -3.35
CA GLN A 134 40.32 -25.92 -3.47
C GLN A 134 40.27 -26.56 -4.86
N LYS A 135 39.07 -26.74 -5.43
CA LYS A 135 38.89 -27.31 -6.77
C LYS A 135 39.44 -26.41 -7.87
N VAL A 136 39.20 -25.10 -7.76
CA VAL A 136 39.70 -24.10 -8.71
C VAL A 136 41.23 -24.04 -8.65
N MET A 137 41.81 -24.00 -7.45
CA MET A 137 43.26 -24.09 -7.23
C MET A 137 43.85 -25.36 -7.86
N ASP A 138 43.20 -26.51 -7.65
CA ASP A 138 43.64 -27.79 -8.24
C ASP A 138 43.60 -27.81 -9.77
N MET A 139 42.68 -27.08 -10.38
CA MET A 139 42.60 -26.90 -11.83
C MET A 139 43.66 -25.93 -12.34
N ASP A 140 43.86 -24.82 -11.65
CA ASP A 140 44.88 -23.81 -11.96
C ASP A 140 46.29 -24.40 -11.92
N ILE A 141 46.60 -25.23 -10.91
CA ILE A 141 47.89 -25.96 -10.80
C ILE A 141 48.15 -26.85 -12.03
N LYS A 142 47.10 -27.40 -12.64
CA LYS A 142 47.19 -28.23 -13.85
C LYS A 142 47.28 -27.39 -15.14
N GLY A 143 47.19 -26.06 -15.05
CA GLY A 143 47.08 -25.16 -16.19
C GLY A 143 45.75 -25.25 -16.93
N GLY A 144 44.71 -25.80 -16.29
CA GLY A 144 43.39 -25.99 -16.88
C GLY A 144 42.50 -24.75 -16.79
N SER A 145 41.48 -24.68 -17.66
CA SER A 145 40.43 -23.67 -17.59
C SER A 145 39.51 -23.92 -16.39
N ILE A 146 39.15 -22.85 -15.68
CA ILE A 146 38.20 -22.90 -14.56
C ILE A 146 36.73 -22.70 -14.98
N GLU A 147 36.48 -22.48 -16.27
CA GLU A 147 35.14 -22.15 -16.80
C GLU A 147 34.05 -23.13 -16.37
N ASP A 148 34.25 -24.43 -16.61
CA ASP A 148 33.26 -25.48 -16.29
C ASP A 148 32.98 -25.54 -14.78
N LEU A 149 34.02 -25.35 -13.96
CA LEU A 149 33.88 -25.33 -12.50
C LEU A 149 33.01 -24.14 -12.07
N ILE A 150 33.29 -22.94 -12.60
CA ILE A 150 32.51 -21.74 -12.29
C ILE A 150 31.07 -21.86 -12.81
N GLN A 151 30.84 -22.59 -13.92
CA GLN A 151 29.50 -22.86 -14.42
C GLN A 151 28.63 -23.69 -13.45
N GLU A 152 29.22 -24.60 -12.68
CA GLU A 152 28.49 -25.39 -11.68
C GLU A 152 28.27 -24.66 -10.34
N MET A 153 29.06 -23.62 -10.05
CA MET A 153 29.04 -22.92 -8.75
C MET A 153 27.94 -21.86 -8.63
N PRO A 154 27.41 -21.56 -7.43
CA PRO A 154 26.58 -20.37 -7.22
C PRO A 154 27.30 -19.07 -7.62
N TYR A 155 26.55 -18.04 -8.01
CA TYR A 155 27.13 -16.75 -8.44
C TYR A 155 28.08 -16.16 -7.39
N ASP A 156 27.65 -16.08 -6.12
CA ASP A 156 28.42 -15.47 -5.03
C ASP A 156 29.80 -16.14 -4.85
N VAL A 157 29.83 -17.48 -4.94
CA VAL A 157 31.06 -18.28 -4.85
C VAL A 157 31.93 -18.03 -6.08
N GLY A 158 31.36 -18.20 -7.27
CA GLY A 158 32.13 -18.07 -8.50
C GLY A 158 32.69 -16.66 -8.70
N ALA A 159 31.99 -15.62 -8.26
CA ALA A 159 32.44 -14.23 -8.36
C ALA A 159 33.73 -13.99 -7.56
N ILE A 160 33.79 -14.44 -6.30
CA ILE A 160 35.02 -14.37 -5.50
C ILE A 160 36.15 -15.15 -6.18
N LEU A 161 35.86 -16.37 -6.64
CA LEU A 161 36.91 -17.24 -7.20
C LEU A 161 37.45 -16.72 -8.54
N VAL A 162 36.64 -16.10 -9.39
CA VAL A 162 37.14 -15.50 -10.63
C VAL A 162 37.96 -14.25 -10.36
N ASP A 163 37.61 -13.44 -9.35
CA ASP A 163 38.39 -12.26 -8.94
C ASP A 163 39.79 -12.67 -8.46
N ILE A 164 39.86 -13.73 -7.64
CA ILE A 164 41.12 -14.30 -7.12
C ILE A 164 41.95 -14.94 -8.25
N PHE A 165 41.34 -15.80 -9.07
CA PHE A 165 42.03 -16.52 -10.15
C PHE A 165 41.96 -15.79 -11.50
N ASN A 166 42.07 -14.46 -11.50
CA ASN A 166 41.89 -13.63 -12.70
C ASN A 166 42.92 -13.89 -13.82
N ASP A 167 44.10 -14.39 -13.47
CA ASP A 167 45.17 -14.78 -14.41
C ASP A 167 44.95 -16.17 -15.03
N ASN A 168 43.94 -16.93 -14.59
CA ASN A 168 43.67 -18.27 -15.13
C ASN A 168 43.22 -18.19 -16.61
N PRO A 169 43.64 -19.12 -17.49
CA PRO A 169 43.23 -19.14 -18.89
C PRO A 169 41.70 -19.14 -19.11
N GLY A 170 40.92 -19.68 -18.17
CA GLY A 170 39.46 -19.71 -18.19
C GLY A 170 38.77 -18.48 -17.58
N ALA A 171 39.49 -17.55 -16.95
CA ALA A 171 38.89 -16.47 -16.16
C ALA A 171 37.98 -15.56 -16.98
N LYS A 172 38.38 -15.21 -18.21
CA LYS A 172 37.56 -14.39 -19.11
C LYS A 172 36.25 -15.07 -19.50
N ALA A 173 36.29 -16.38 -19.77
CA ALA A 173 35.10 -17.15 -20.11
C ALA A 173 34.19 -17.34 -18.89
N ALA A 174 34.78 -17.65 -17.73
CA ALA A 174 34.08 -17.70 -16.45
C ALA A 174 33.41 -16.35 -16.09
N GLY A 175 34.04 -15.21 -16.41
CA GLY A 175 33.43 -13.89 -16.25
C GLY A 175 32.14 -13.70 -17.07
N LYS A 176 32.05 -14.30 -18.27
CA LYS A 176 30.80 -14.30 -19.06
C LYS A 176 29.72 -15.15 -18.41
N VAL A 177 30.10 -16.32 -17.87
CA VAL A 177 29.19 -17.20 -17.12
C VAL A 177 28.63 -16.48 -15.89
N LEU A 178 29.48 -15.78 -15.14
CA LEU A 178 29.06 -14.99 -13.98
C LEU A 178 28.13 -13.85 -14.37
N PHE A 179 28.42 -13.15 -15.47
CA PHE A 179 27.53 -12.12 -16.00
C PHE A 179 26.14 -12.68 -16.29
N LEU A 180 26.05 -13.83 -16.98
CA LEU A 180 24.78 -14.50 -17.26
C LEU A 180 24.02 -14.90 -15.99
N LYS A 181 24.72 -15.47 -15.01
CA LYS A 181 24.13 -15.83 -13.71
C LYS A 181 23.57 -14.60 -12.99
N TYR A 182 24.34 -13.52 -12.97
CA TYR A 182 23.93 -12.27 -12.33
C TYR A 182 22.72 -11.64 -13.04
N CYS A 183 22.70 -11.63 -14.37
CA CYS A 183 21.56 -11.15 -15.15
C CYS A 183 20.29 -11.99 -14.91
N GLY A 184 20.43 -13.30 -14.65
CA GLY A 184 19.33 -14.17 -14.26
C GLY A 184 18.71 -13.82 -12.90
N LEU A 185 19.54 -13.36 -11.95
CA LEU A 185 19.11 -12.91 -10.62
C LEU A 185 18.62 -11.45 -10.63
N HIS A 186 19.21 -10.61 -11.48
CA HIS A 186 19.00 -9.16 -11.51
C HIS A 186 18.80 -8.67 -12.94
N THR A 187 17.60 -8.87 -13.49
CA THR A 187 17.30 -8.52 -14.89
C THR A 187 17.47 -7.03 -15.21
N SER A 188 17.32 -6.13 -14.21
CA SER A 188 17.59 -4.69 -14.36
C SER A 188 19.06 -4.37 -14.65
N TYR A 189 19.98 -5.30 -14.39
CA TYR A 189 21.40 -5.12 -14.65
C TYR A 189 21.78 -5.31 -16.13
N ILE A 190 20.91 -5.93 -16.93
CA ILE A 190 21.20 -6.32 -18.32
C ILE A 190 21.50 -5.08 -19.18
N LEU A 191 20.52 -4.21 -19.42
CA LEU A 191 20.66 -3.12 -20.38
C LEU A 191 21.79 -2.12 -20.05
N PRO A 192 22.00 -1.72 -18.77
CA PRO A 192 23.11 -0.85 -18.41
C PRO A 192 24.49 -1.47 -18.67
N ASN A 193 24.62 -2.80 -18.65
CA ASN A 193 25.92 -3.51 -18.67
C ASN A 193 26.10 -4.46 -19.86
N ILE A 194 25.22 -4.43 -20.86
CA ILE A 194 25.28 -5.37 -21.99
C ILE A 194 26.37 -5.02 -23.01
N LEU A 195 26.82 -3.76 -23.07
CA LEU A 195 27.71 -3.28 -24.13
C LEU A 195 29.07 -3.99 -24.23
N PRO A 196 29.76 -4.34 -23.13
CA PRO A 196 30.97 -5.16 -23.19
C PRO A 196 30.75 -6.54 -23.84
N TYR A 197 29.51 -7.03 -23.84
CA TYR A 197 29.11 -8.34 -24.36
C TYR A 197 28.32 -8.24 -25.67
N LYS A 198 28.28 -7.07 -26.34
CA LYS A 198 27.43 -6.83 -27.52
C LYS A 198 27.69 -7.79 -28.69
N ASP A 199 28.89 -8.38 -28.77
CA ASP A 199 29.28 -9.30 -29.85
C ASP A 199 29.19 -10.77 -29.41
N GLU A 200 28.73 -11.04 -28.18
CA GLU A 200 28.54 -12.39 -27.66
C GLU A 200 27.20 -12.98 -28.11
N PRO A 201 27.12 -14.30 -28.39
CA PRO A 201 25.89 -14.93 -28.87
C PRO A 201 24.69 -14.77 -27.93
N PHE A 202 24.93 -14.63 -26.62
CA PHE A 202 23.87 -14.51 -25.62
C PHE A 202 23.31 -13.08 -25.47
N ALA A 203 23.92 -12.07 -26.09
CA ALA A 203 23.51 -10.68 -25.90
C ALA A 203 22.06 -10.44 -26.36
N ASP A 204 21.72 -11.00 -27.53
CA ASP A 204 20.37 -10.90 -28.08
C ASP A 204 19.37 -11.69 -27.25
N SER A 205 19.77 -12.84 -26.69
CA SER A 205 18.94 -13.63 -25.77
C SER A 205 18.64 -12.86 -24.47
N LEU A 206 19.62 -12.16 -23.91
CA LEU A 206 19.40 -11.33 -22.73
C LEU A 206 18.44 -10.17 -23.02
N ILE A 207 18.54 -9.54 -24.20
CA ILE A 207 17.58 -8.50 -24.61
C ILE A 207 16.17 -9.07 -24.76
N ALA A 208 16.01 -10.28 -25.32
CA ALA A 208 14.72 -10.95 -25.38
C ALA A 208 14.13 -11.26 -24.00
N VAL A 209 14.98 -11.59 -23.00
CA VAL A 209 14.54 -11.73 -21.61
C VAL A 209 14.02 -10.40 -21.06
N VAL A 210 14.72 -9.29 -21.33
CA VAL A 210 14.27 -7.95 -20.92
C VAL A 210 12.94 -7.58 -21.58
N ALA A 211 12.71 -7.93 -22.84
CA ALA A 211 11.43 -7.69 -23.52
C ALA A 211 10.22 -8.29 -22.77
N VAL A 212 10.40 -9.46 -22.16
CA VAL A 212 9.34 -10.13 -21.40
C VAL A 212 9.26 -9.64 -19.96
N LYS A 213 10.41 -9.46 -19.30
CA LYS A 213 10.44 -9.16 -17.86
C LYS A 213 10.30 -7.67 -17.55
N ARG A 214 10.78 -6.80 -18.45
CA ARG A 214 10.93 -5.35 -18.24
C ARG A 214 10.67 -4.57 -19.55
N PRO A 215 9.50 -4.75 -20.20
CA PRO A 215 9.22 -4.17 -21.53
C PRO A 215 9.32 -2.64 -21.57
N GLN A 216 8.91 -1.95 -20.50
CA GLN A 216 8.95 -0.48 -20.42
C GLN A 216 10.39 0.07 -20.35
N GLU A 217 11.29 -0.66 -19.71
CA GLU A 217 12.72 -0.29 -19.69
C GLU A 217 13.32 -0.49 -21.08
N LEU A 218 13.04 -1.62 -21.73
CA LEU A 218 13.51 -1.89 -23.09
C LEU A 218 13.02 -0.83 -24.08
N TYR A 219 11.75 -0.45 -24.00
CA TYR A 219 11.16 0.64 -24.78
C TYR A 219 11.94 1.96 -24.59
N SER A 220 12.22 2.33 -23.34
CA SER A 220 12.92 3.58 -23.02
C SER A 220 14.34 3.59 -23.60
N TYR A 221 15.06 2.47 -23.52
CA TYR A 221 16.38 2.35 -24.16
C TYR A 221 16.29 2.34 -25.69
N ALA A 222 15.25 1.74 -26.27
CA ALA A 222 15.05 1.71 -27.71
C ALA A 222 14.80 3.12 -28.29
N GLN A 223 14.16 4.02 -27.53
CA GLN A 223 13.91 5.42 -27.91
C GLN A 223 15.16 6.30 -27.96
N ALA A 224 16.24 5.92 -27.26
CA ALA A 224 17.49 6.67 -27.24
C ALA A 224 18.29 6.49 -28.54
N LEU A 225 17.75 7.02 -29.64
CA LEU A 225 18.33 6.96 -30.98
C LEU A 225 19.79 7.43 -30.96
N GLY A 226 20.71 6.60 -31.45
CA GLY A 226 22.14 6.87 -31.47
C GLY A 226 22.94 6.26 -30.30
N SER A 227 22.28 5.74 -29.26
CA SER A 227 22.95 4.95 -28.23
C SER A 227 23.41 3.59 -28.77
N PRO A 228 24.64 3.12 -28.44
CA PRO A 228 25.07 1.77 -28.76
C PRO A 228 24.10 0.68 -28.26
N THR A 229 23.48 0.89 -27.09
CA THR A 229 22.50 -0.05 -26.52
C THR A 229 21.20 -0.03 -27.33
N ALA A 230 20.74 1.14 -27.77
CA ALA A 230 19.57 1.25 -28.65
C ALA A 230 19.81 0.53 -29.98
N ASN A 231 20.99 0.69 -30.59
CA ASN A 231 21.35 -0.02 -31.82
C ASN A 231 21.37 -1.54 -31.63
N LEU A 232 21.86 -2.01 -30.48
CA LEU A 232 21.86 -3.42 -30.11
C LEU A 232 20.45 -3.98 -29.94
N ILE A 233 19.54 -3.23 -29.29
CA ILE A 233 18.13 -3.62 -29.15
C ILE A 233 17.44 -3.66 -30.52
N ARG A 234 17.66 -2.64 -31.36
CA ARG A 234 16.95 -2.45 -32.63
C ARG A 234 17.38 -3.43 -33.73
N ARG A 235 18.59 -3.99 -33.64
CA ARG A 235 19.05 -5.06 -34.56
C ARG A 235 18.59 -6.46 -34.15
N ASN A 236 17.97 -6.61 -32.97
CA ASN A 236 17.60 -7.91 -32.44
C ASN A 236 16.43 -8.50 -33.26
N GLU A 237 16.56 -9.77 -33.64
CA GLU A 237 15.60 -10.45 -34.49
C GLU A 237 14.41 -11.06 -33.74
N ASP A 238 14.46 -11.09 -32.40
CA ASP A 238 13.40 -11.63 -31.55
C ASP A 238 12.06 -10.90 -31.78
N PRO A 239 10.96 -11.63 -32.05
CA PRO A 239 9.66 -11.01 -32.36
C PRO A 239 9.15 -10.05 -31.27
N LYS A 240 9.37 -10.36 -29.99
CA LYS A 240 8.91 -9.54 -28.86
C LYS A 240 9.71 -8.25 -28.76
N VAL A 241 11.02 -8.32 -29.02
CA VAL A 241 11.88 -7.14 -29.09
C VAL A 241 11.44 -6.23 -30.24
N LYS A 242 11.15 -6.80 -31.43
CA LYS A 242 10.66 -6.03 -32.58
C LYS A 242 9.35 -5.30 -32.30
N VAL A 243 8.41 -5.94 -31.59
CA VAL A 243 7.16 -5.29 -31.18
C VAL A 243 7.45 -4.07 -30.29
N ILE A 244 8.34 -4.19 -29.30
CA ILE A 244 8.68 -3.07 -28.41
C ILE A 244 9.43 -1.95 -29.18
N VAL A 245 10.29 -2.30 -30.13
CA VAL A 245 10.94 -1.33 -31.01
C VAL A 245 9.90 -0.60 -31.87
N GLN A 246 8.95 -1.32 -32.46
CA GLN A 246 7.85 -0.73 -33.22
C GLN A 246 7.00 0.22 -32.36
N MET A 247 6.71 -0.16 -31.11
CA MET A 247 6.06 0.72 -30.14
C MET A 247 6.89 2.00 -29.90
N SER A 248 8.22 1.87 -29.77
CA SER A 248 9.13 3.00 -29.53
C SER A 248 9.17 4.01 -30.68
N ASP A 249 8.88 3.55 -31.90
CA ASP A 249 8.80 4.38 -33.11
C ASP A 249 7.41 4.97 -33.35
N THR A 250 6.41 4.46 -32.64
CA THR A 250 5.03 4.92 -32.78
C THR A 250 4.82 6.21 -32.00
N LYS A 251 4.26 7.22 -32.66
CA LYS A 251 3.80 8.45 -31.97
C LYS A 251 2.77 8.06 -30.91
N ASP A 252 2.95 8.57 -29.70
CA ASP A 252 2.13 8.22 -28.53
C ASP A 252 2.20 6.72 -28.16
N GLY A 253 3.32 6.04 -28.47
CA GLY A 253 3.53 4.61 -28.21
C GLY A 253 3.36 4.19 -26.74
N GLN A 254 3.37 5.13 -25.79
CA GLN A 254 3.01 4.85 -24.41
C GLN A 254 1.56 4.36 -24.26
N LEU A 255 0.65 4.81 -25.13
CA LEU A 255 -0.75 4.36 -25.17
C LEU A 255 -0.90 2.90 -25.63
N LEU A 256 0.18 2.24 -26.04
CA LEU A 256 0.17 0.83 -26.41
C LEU A 256 0.49 -0.10 -25.22
N PHE A 257 1.10 0.41 -24.14
CA PHE A 257 1.46 -0.40 -22.97
C PHE A 257 0.31 -1.11 -22.25
N PRO A 258 -0.91 -0.55 -22.17
CA PRO A 258 -2.08 -1.27 -21.66
C PRO A 258 -2.33 -2.62 -22.34
N PHE A 259 -1.82 -2.81 -23.56
CA PHE A 259 -2.02 -3.99 -24.38
C PHE A 259 -0.74 -4.81 -24.57
N ILE A 260 0.29 -4.61 -23.73
CA ILE A 260 1.61 -5.20 -23.95
C ILE A 260 1.57 -6.74 -24.01
N ASP A 261 0.76 -7.41 -23.19
CA ASP A 261 0.63 -8.87 -23.25
C ASP A 261 -0.01 -9.34 -24.58
N ASP A 262 -1.04 -8.62 -25.04
CA ASP A 262 -1.73 -8.91 -26.31
C ASP A 262 -0.80 -8.66 -27.51
N LEU A 263 0.03 -7.61 -27.44
CA LEU A 263 1.02 -7.28 -28.46
C LEU A 263 2.15 -8.31 -28.52
N LEU A 264 2.71 -8.69 -27.36
CA LEU A 264 3.81 -9.66 -27.29
C LEU A 264 3.37 -11.10 -27.60
N SER A 265 2.10 -11.43 -27.42
CA SER A 265 1.51 -12.73 -27.81
C SER A 265 1.01 -12.76 -29.26
N GLY A 266 0.95 -11.60 -29.95
CA GLY A 266 0.41 -11.47 -31.29
C GLY A 266 -1.12 -11.55 -31.37
N LYS A 267 -1.82 -11.49 -30.24
CA LYS A 267 -3.29 -11.44 -30.16
C LYS A 267 -3.84 -10.12 -30.71
N GLN A 268 -3.09 -9.03 -30.57
CA GLN A 268 -3.36 -7.73 -31.19
C GLN A 268 -2.11 -7.19 -31.88
N THR A 269 -2.31 -6.27 -32.82
CA THR A 269 -1.22 -5.56 -33.50
C THR A 269 -1.21 -4.08 -33.12
N THR A 270 -0.07 -3.41 -33.27
CA THR A 270 0.05 -1.96 -33.06
C THR A 270 -0.90 -1.18 -33.97
N ASP A 271 -1.12 -1.67 -35.20
CA ASP A 271 -1.98 -1.03 -36.19
C ASP A 271 -3.47 -1.13 -35.81
N ASP A 272 -3.89 -2.26 -35.24
CA ASP A 272 -5.27 -2.44 -34.77
C ASP A 272 -5.60 -1.52 -33.59
N ILE A 273 -4.68 -1.40 -32.64
CA ILE A 273 -4.83 -0.47 -31.51
C ILE A 273 -4.75 0.98 -32.02
N GLY A 274 -3.85 1.26 -32.96
CA GLY A 274 -3.63 2.56 -33.60
C GLY A 274 -4.92 3.18 -34.17
N LYS A 275 -5.83 2.35 -34.69
CA LYS A 275 -7.15 2.80 -35.21
C LYS A 275 -8.04 3.42 -34.13
N THR A 276 -7.80 3.15 -32.86
CA THR A 276 -8.59 3.66 -31.73
C THR A 276 -7.96 4.89 -31.07
N LEU A 277 -6.65 5.12 -31.21
CA LEU A 277 -5.93 6.18 -30.49
C LEU A 277 -6.43 7.60 -30.79
N GLY A 278 -7.00 7.83 -31.97
CA GLY A 278 -7.60 9.12 -32.35
C GLY A 278 -9.03 9.35 -31.82
N ASN A 279 -9.60 8.39 -31.09
CA ASN A 279 -10.96 8.48 -30.56
C ASN A 279 -11.00 7.92 -29.13
N ASP A 280 -11.06 8.81 -28.16
CA ASP A 280 -11.05 8.46 -26.73
C ASP A 280 -12.15 7.47 -26.33
N VAL A 281 -13.33 7.56 -26.95
CA VAL A 281 -14.41 6.60 -26.68
C VAL A 281 -14.00 5.22 -27.19
N LEU A 282 -13.55 5.08 -28.44
CA LEU A 282 -13.13 3.78 -28.97
C LEU A 282 -11.94 3.19 -28.20
N TYR A 283 -10.99 4.02 -27.80
CA TYR A 283 -9.85 3.60 -26.99
C TYR A 283 -10.29 3.13 -25.60
N TYR A 284 -11.17 3.86 -24.92
CA TYR A 284 -11.74 3.45 -23.64
C TYR A 284 -12.45 2.10 -23.73
N LYS A 285 -13.25 1.89 -24.78
CA LYS A 285 -13.92 0.59 -25.01
C LYS A 285 -12.92 -0.55 -25.21
N LEU A 286 -11.82 -0.29 -25.90
CA LEU A 286 -10.76 -1.27 -26.08
C LEU A 286 -10.08 -1.62 -24.76
N LEU A 287 -9.78 -0.62 -23.91
CA LEU A 287 -9.25 -0.84 -22.56
C LEU A 287 -10.18 -1.70 -21.72
N VAL A 288 -11.49 -1.38 -21.68
CA VAL A 288 -12.51 -2.17 -20.94
C VAL A 288 -12.53 -3.62 -21.43
N LYS A 289 -12.55 -3.82 -22.75
CA LYS A 289 -12.55 -5.16 -23.34
C LYS A 289 -11.31 -5.96 -22.94
N THR A 290 -10.14 -5.32 -22.92
CA THR A 290 -8.88 -5.97 -22.51
C THR A 290 -8.87 -6.26 -21.02
N GLU A 291 -9.38 -5.36 -20.18
CA GLU A 291 -9.45 -5.56 -18.72
C GLU A 291 -10.33 -6.78 -18.38
N ILE A 292 -11.48 -6.92 -19.03
CA ILE A 292 -12.37 -8.08 -18.88
C ILE A 292 -11.67 -9.37 -19.32
N ASP A 293 -10.94 -9.35 -20.44
CA ASP A 293 -10.20 -10.52 -20.90
C ASP A 293 -9.08 -10.91 -19.94
N TYR A 294 -8.42 -9.94 -19.32
CA TYR A 294 -7.37 -10.16 -18.33
C TYR A 294 -7.93 -10.68 -17.01
N ALA A 295 -9.05 -10.12 -16.54
CA ALA A 295 -9.75 -10.62 -15.37
C ALA A 295 -10.16 -12.09 -15.52
N ARG A 296 -10.61 -12.50 -16.71
CA ARG A 296 -10.94 -13.91 -17.02
C ARG A 296 -9.77 -14.88 -16.85
N ARG A 297 -8.53 -14.42 -17.03
CA ARG A 297 -7.31 -15.26 -16.97
C ARG A 297 -6.82 -15.48 -15.54
N LEU A 298 -7.07 -14.53 -14.63
CA LEU A 298 -6.60 -14.59 -13.24
C LEU A 298 -7.02 -15.85 -12.48
N PRO A 299 -8.28 -16.32 -12.53
CA PRO A 299 -8.69 -17.57 -11.88
C PRO A 299 -7.94 -18.80 -12.39
N LEU A 300 -7.38 -18.75 -13.60
CA LEU A 300 -6.60 -19.82 -14.22
C LEU A 300 -5.11 -19.76 -13.87
N ARG A 301 -4.70 -18.84 -12.97
CA ARG A 301 -3.30 -18.56 -12.62
C ARG A 301 -2.44 -18.13 -13.81
N ASP A 302 -3.07 -17.57 -14.82
CA ASP A 302 -2.43 -16.90 -15.94
C ASP A 302 -2.52 -15.39 -15.68
N THR A 303 -1.38 -14.77 -15.37
CA THR A 303 -1.29 -13.33 -15.06
C THR A 303 -0.77 -12.59 -16.28
N PRO A 304 -1.63 -11.85 -17.00
CA PRO A 304 -1.23 -11.01 -18.12
C PRO A 304 -0.14 -10.00 -17.74
N MET A 305 0.75 -9.69 -18.69
CA MET A 305 1.67 -8.57 -18.55
C MET A 305 0.96 -7.21 -18.67
N GLY A 306 1.41 -6.23 -17.88
CA GLY A 306 0.94 -4.85 -18.01
C GLY A 306 -0.47 -4.58 -17.46
N MET A 307 -1.05 -5.50 -16.68
CA MET A 307 -2.37 -5.29 -16.05
C MET A 307 -2.45 -3.96 -15.28
N HIS A 308 -1.41 -3.61 -14.53
CA HIS A 308 -1.38 -2.34 -13.81
C HIS A 308 -1.45 -1.13 -14.76
N ASN A 309 -0.64 -1.11 -15.82
CA ASN A 309 -0.70 -0.05 -16.83
C ASN A 309 -2.07 0.03 -17.52
N LEU A 310 -2.71 -1.11 -17.73
CA LEU A 310 -4.06 -1.19 -18.29
C LEU A 310 -5.09 -0.56 -17.35
N THR A 311 -5.14 -0.98 -16.08
CA THR A 311 -6.08 -0.46 -15.10
C THR A 311 -5.88 1.06 -14.89
N ASP A 312 -4.63 1.52 -14.78
CA ASP A 312 -4.31 2.95 -14.60
C ASP A 312 -4.77 3.81 -15.80
N MET A 313 -4.51 3.33 -17.02
CA MET A 313 -4.95 4.02 -18.24
C MET A 313 -6.48 4.00 -18.37
N LEU A 314 -7.11 2.87 -18.02
CA LEU A 314 -8.57 2.74 -18.01
C LEU A 314 -9.20 3.73 -17.03
N GLN A 315 -8.64 3.86 -15.83
CA GLN A 315 -9.07 4.86 -14.84
C GLN A 315 -8.85 6.28 -15.37
N THR A 316 -7.67 6.57 -15.91
CA THR A 316 -7.34 7.89 -16.48
C THR A 316 -8.37 8.30 -17.54
N LYS A 317 -8.75 7.38 -18.44
CA LYS A 317 -9.75 7.64 -19.49
C LYS A 317 -11.18 7.68 -18.94
N ALA A 318 -11.54 6.85 -17.96
CA ALA A 318 -12.82 6.96 -17.26
C ALA A 318 -13.01 8.36 -16.67
N LEU A 319 -11.98 8.87 -16.00
CA LEU A 319 -11.98 10.18 -15.36
C LEU A 319 -11.99 11.32 -16.38
N SER A 320 -10.95 11.42 -17.20
CA SER A 320 -10.72 12.58 -18.09
C SER A 320 -11.77 12.72 -19.19
N VAL A 321 -12.28 11.61 -19.73
CA VAL A 321 -13.20 11.64 -20.88
C VAL A 321 -14.66 11.73 -20.43
N PHE A 322 -15.00 11.05 -19.33
CA PHE A 322 -16.40 10.88 -18.93
C PHE A 322 -16.73 11.53 -17.59
N VAL A 323 -16.10 11.11 -16.48
CA VAL A 323 -16.47 11.59 -15.13
C VAL A 323 -16.28 13.10 -15.00
N ASN A 324 -15.13 13.63 -15.42
CA ASN A 324 -14.87 15.07 -15.38
C ASN A 324 -15.85 15.83 -16.27
N THR A 325 -16.09 15.35 -17.49
CA THR A 325 -17.06 15.94 -18.42
C THR A 325 -18.47 16.04 -17.82
N ILE A 326 -18.99 14.96 -17.21
CA ILE A 326 -20.34 14.96 -16.63
C ILE A 326 -20.40 15.74 -15.31
N ASN A 327 -19.28 15.86 -14.59
CA ASN A 327 -19.17 16.64 -13.36
C ASN A 327 -19.08 18.15 -13.67
N GLU A 328 -18.31 18.57 -14.67
CA GLU A 328 -18.27 19.95 -15.15
C GLU A 328 -19.65 20.43 -15.61
N LEU A 329 -20.44 19.53 -16.20
CA LEU A 329 -21.80 19.81 -16.64
C LEU A 329 -22.86 19.59 -15.56
N HIS A 330 -22.53 19.58 -14.27
CA HIS A 330 -23.47 19.25 -13.18
C HIS A 330 -24.69 20.17 -13.07
N GLU A 331 -24.58 21.43 -13.52
CA GLU A 331 -25.71 22.37 -13.60
C GLU A 331 -26.52 22.26 -14.91
N SER A 332 -26.05 21.49 -15.89
CA SER A 332 -26.72 21.33 -17.18
C SER A 332 -27.82 20.27 -17.13
N PRO A 333 -28.87 20.37 -17.97
CA PRO A 333 -29.89 19.34 -18.11
C PRO A 333 -29.31 17.99 -18.57
N ASP A 334 -29.92 16.88 -18.12
CA ASP A 334 -29.47 15.51 -18.40
C ASP A 334 -29.10 15.20 -19.87
N PRO A 335 -29.88 15.61 -20.89
CA PRO A 335 -29.54 15.32 -22.29
C PRO A 335 -28.23 15.97 -22.76
N VAL A 336 -27.83 17.06 -22.12
CA VAL A 336 -26.56 17.75 -22.37
C VAL A 336 -25.46 17.12 -21.52
N ARG A 337 -25.70 17.07 -20.20
CA ARG A 337 -24.74 16.58 -19.20
C ARG A 337 -24.23 15.18 -19.51
N PHE A 338 -25.13 14.24 -19.80
CA PHE A 338 -24.79 12.83 -19.93
C PHE A 338 -24.65 12.35 -21.37
N LYS A 339 -24.50 13.28 -22.33
CA LYS A 339 -24.38 12.93 -23.75
C LYS A 339 -23.18 12.03 -24.04
N CYS A 340 -22.05 12.25 -23.37
CA CYS A 340 -20.84 11.45 -23.55
C CYS A 340 -20.99 9.99 -23.09
N LEU A 341 -21.97 9.67 -22.24
CA LEU A 341 -22.22 8.32 -21.74
C LEU A 341 -23.11 7.47 -22.65
N GLN A 342 -23.85 8.10 -23.58
CA GLN A 342 -24.76 7.40 -24.50
C GLN A 342 -24.12 6.24 -25.28
N PRO A 343 -22.90 6.36 -25.84
CA PRO A 343 -22.29 5.26 -26.59
C PRO A 343 -21.85 4.10 -25.70
N LEU A 344 -21.86 4.23 -24.37
CA LEU A 344 -21.29 3.22 -23.48
C LEU A 344 -22.23 2.01 -23.26
N THR A 345 -21.64 0.82 -23.11
CA THR A 345 -22.31 -0.44 -22.72
C THR A 345 -22.45 -0.56 -21.19
N PRO A 346 -23.20 -1.55 -20.67
CA PRO A 346 -23.24 -1.81 -19.23
C PRO A 346 -21.86 -2.04 -18.60
N GLU A 347 -21.00 -2.83 -19.23
CA GLU A 347 -19.65 -3.13 -18.74
C GLU A 347 -18.78 -1.87 -18.73
N GLU A 348 -18.87 -1.05 -19.78
CA GLU A 348 -18.14 0.20 -19.88
C GLU A 348 -18.58 1.22 -18.81
N LEU A 349 -19.88 1.27 -18.48
CA LEU A 349 -20.43 2.06 -17.38
C LEU A 349 -20.05 1.50 -16.01
N TYR A 350 -19.97 0.18 -15.87
CA TYR A 350 -19.51 -0.49 -14.66
C TYR A 350 -18.07 -0.06 -14.32
N TYR A 351 -17.15 -0.17 -15.28
CA TYR A 351 -15.76 0.26 -15.09
C TYR A 351 -15.62 1.76 -14.84
N LEU A 352 -16.45 2.58 -15.50
CA LEU A 352 -16.47 4.03 -15.27
C LEU A 352 -16.85 4.35 -13.83
N MET A 353 -17.84 3.65 -13.28
CA MET A 353 -18.26 3.87 -11.89
C MET A 353 -17.18 3.40 -10.92
N VAL A 354 -16.71 2.15 -11.02
CA VAL A 354 -15.76 1.60 -10.04
C VAL A 354 -14.40 2.29 -10.07
N LEU A 355 -13.92 2.74 -11.24
CA LEU A 355 -12.65 3.47 -11.35
C LEU A 355 -12.81 4.98 -11.12
N GLY A 356 -14.03 5.50 -11.17
CA GLY A 356 -14.36 6.88 -10.87
C GLY A 356 -14.74 7.15 -9.41
N GLU A 357 -14.56 6.18 -8.50
CA GLU A 357 -15.10 6.22 -7.13
C GLU A 357 -14.81 7.53 -6.37
N GLU A 358 -13.58 8.04 -6.50
CA GLU A 358 -13.09 9.21 -5.77
C GLU A 358 -13.68 10.52 -6.31
N ASP A 359 -13.89 10.61 -7.63
CA ASP A 359 -14.29 11.85 -8.31
C ASP A 359 -15.77 11.89 -8.70
N ILE A 360 -16.46 10.75 -8.80
CA ILE A 360 -17.82 10.70 -9.33
C ILE A 360 -18.83 11.32 -8.34
N PHE A 361 -19.55 12.35 -8.80
CA PHE A 361 -20.57 12.98 -7.96
C PHE A 361 -21.76 12.04 -7.74
N THR A 362 -22.47 12.19 -6.63
CA THR A 362 -23.66 11.38 -6.32
C THR A 362 -24.67 11.36 -7.46
N SER A 363 -25.01 12.51 -8.03
CA SER A 363 -25.95 12.60 -9.16
C SER A 363 -25.41 11.93 -10.42
N SER A 364 -24.09 12.03 -10.66
CA SER A 364 -23.41 11.34 -11.77
C SER A 364 -23.48 9.82 -11.59
N TYR A 365 -23.13 9.29 -10.41
CA TYR A 365 -23.19 7.86 -10.11
C TYR A 365 -24.61 7.31 -10.28
N VAL A 366 -25.61 7.96 -9.66
CA VAL A 366 -27.00 7.49 -9.73
C VAL A 366 -27.50 7.43 -11.17
N TYR A 367 -27.11 8.39 -12.02
CA TYR A 367 -27.42 8.35 -13.45
C TYR A 367 -26.71 7.19 -14.16
N CYS A 368 -25.39 7.05 -13.96
CA CYS A 368 -24.60 5.95 -14.54
C CYS A 368 -25.16 4.59 -14.15
N TYR A 369 -25.48 4.38 -12.88
CA TYR A 369 -26.07 3.15 -12.36
C TYR A 369 -27.41 2.84 -13.04
N LYS A 370 -28.32 3.81 -13.11
CA LYS A 370 -29.62 3.63 -13.78
C LYS A 370 -29.44 3.28 -15.26
N LYS A 371 -28.59 4.02 -15.98
CA LYS A 371 -28.31 3.73 -17.40
C LYS A 371 -27.65 2.39 -17.62
N MET A 372 -26.76 1.98 -16.72
CA MET A 372 -26.15 0.66 -16.75
C MET A 372 -27.24 -0.41 -16.62
N MET A 373 -28.06 -0.35 -15.57
CA MET A 373 -29.15 -1.31 -15.34
C MET A 373 -30.17 -1.35 -16.48
N GLU A 374 -30.51 -0.20 -17.08
CA GLU A 374 -31.38 -0.11 -18.26
C GLU A 374 -30.80 -0.81 -19.49
N LYS A 375 -29.47 -0.78 -19.66
CA LYS A 375 -28.78 -1.37 -20.81
C LYS A 375 -28.44 -2.86 -20.63
N ILE A 376 -28.52 -3.40 -19.42
CA ILE A 376 -28.32 -4.83 -19.16
C ILE A 376 -29.47 -5.62 -19.80
N PRO A 377 -29.20 -6.61 -20.67
CA PRO A 377 -30.23 -7.50 -21.17
C PRO A 377 -30.98 -8.18 -20.02
N SER A 378 -32.31 -8.17 -20.04
CA SER A 378 -33.19 -8.69 -18.97
C SER A 378 -33.11 -7.96 -17.61
N HIS A 379 -32.35 -6.87 -17.52
CA HIS A 379 -32.15 -6.07 -16.29
C HIS A 379 -31.60 -6.85 -15.09
N LYS A 380 -30.92 -7.98 -15.32
CA LYS A 380 -30.42 -8.85 -14.26
C LYS A 380 -28.99 -8.53 -13.87
N GLY A 381 -28.77 -8.08 -12.63
CA GLY A 381 -27.45 -7.62 -12.15
C GLY A 381 -26.36 -8.70 -12.10
N ASP A 382 -26.73 -9.96 -11.90
CA ASP A 382 -25.80 -11.10 -11.91
C ASP A 382 -25.17 -11.34 -13.28
N SER A 383 -25.93 -11.13 -14.37
CA SER A 383 -25.41 -11.23 -15.74
C SER A 383 -24.29 -10.24 -16.03
N LEU A 384 -24.37 -9.03 -15.47
CA LEU A 384 -23.29 -8.04 -15.58
C LEU A 384 -22.02 -8.53 -14.89
N LEU A 385 -22.12 -9.03 -13.65
CA LEU A 385 -20.96 -9.53 -12.91
C LEU A 385 -20.30 -10.71 -13.61
N LEU A 386 -21.08 -11.59 -14.23
CA LEU A 386 -20.56 -12.67 -15.07
C LEU A 386 -19.82 -12.13 -16.30
N ASN A 387 -20.35 -11.11 -16.97
CA ASN A 387 -19.73 -10.52 -18.16
C ASN A 387 -18.38 -9.84 -17.85
N VAL A 388 -18.25 -9.22 -16.66
CA VAL A 388 -16.99 -8.61 -16.22
C VAL A 388 -16.13 -9.56 -15.39
N TRP A 389 -16.47 -10.86 -15.32
CA TRP A 389 -15.72 -11.87 -14.58
C TRP A 389 -15.50 -11.55 -13.10
N PHE A 390 -16.49 -10.90 -12.48
CA PHE A 390 -16.43 -10.37 -11.12
C PHE A 390 -15.23 -9.43 -10.86
N ASP A 391 -14.62 -8.87 -11.90
CA ASP A 391 -13.52 -7.92 -11.70
C ASP A 391 -14.01 -6.71 -10.91
N LYS A 392 -13.28 -6.31 -9.88
CA LYS A 392 -13.62 -5.18 -8.99
C LYS A 392 -15.01 -5.25 -8.36
N PHE A 393 -15.61 -6.45 -8.26
CA PHE A 393 -16.99 -6.59 -7.75
C PHE A 393 -17.15 -6.06 -6.32
N LYS A 394 -16.14 -6.23 -5.45
CA LYS A 394 -16.18 -5.70 -4.08
C LYS A 394 -16.33 -4.18 -4.07
N LYS A 395 -15.52 -3.49 -4.88
CA LYS A 395 -15.63 -2.02 -5.06
C LYS A 395 -16.98 -1.63 -5.63
N PHE A 396 -17.52 -2.38 -6.59
CA PHE A 396 -18.88 -2.13 -7.10
C PHE A 396 -19.96 -2.26 -6.00
N ILE A 397 -19.91 -3.33 -5.18
CA ILE A 397 -20.86 -3.55 -4.08
C ILE A 397 -20.76 -2.46 -3.02
N LYS A 398 -19.54 -2.06 -2.63
CA LYS A 398 -19.27 -0.91 -1.76
C LYS A 398 -19.90 0.37 -2.31
N MET A 399 -19.67 0.67 -3.59
CA MET A 399 -20.25 1.85 -4.22
C MET A 399 -21.78 1.79 -4.24
N ALA A 400 -22.35 0.64 -4.61
CA ALA A 400 -23.80 0.47 -4.60
C ALA A 400 -24.40 0.64 -3.20
N ALA A 401 -23.71 0.18 -2.15
CA ALA A 401 -24.12 0.41 -0.77
C ALA A 401 -24.06 1.90 -0.38
N SER A 402 -22.94 2.55 -0.72
CA SER A 402 -22.66 3.95 -0.42
C SER A 402 -23.67 4.91 -1.06
N TYR A 403 -24.12 4.59 -2.27
CA TYR A 403 -25.09 5.39 -3.02
C TYR A 403 -26.54 4.87 -2.90
N ASN A 404 -26.80 3.94 -1.98
CA ASN A 404 -28.13 3.38 -1.70
C ASN A 404 -28.81 2.72 -2.92
N THR A 405 -28.02 2.06 -3.78
CA THR A 405 -28.48 1.28 -4.94
C THR A 405 -28.26 -0.24 -4.77
N LEU A 406 -27.57 -0.69 -3.72
CA LEU A 406 -27.27 -2.11 -3.48
C LEU A 406 -28.54 -2.97 -3.38
N GLY A 407 -29.55 -2.52 -2.63
CA GLY A 407 -30.80 -3.28 -2.49
C GLY A 407 -31.53 -3.48 -3.83
N ASP A 408 -31.53 -2.45 -4.69
CA ASP A 408 -32.08 -2.55 -6.04
C ASP A 408 -31.27 -3.51 -6.91
N PHE A 409 -29.94 -3.44 -6.81
CA PHE A 409 -29.04 -4.32 -7.55
C PHE A 409 -29.24 -5.79 -7.17
N LEU A 410 -29.25 -6.10 -5.87
CA LEU A 410 -29.42 -7.47 -5.38
C LEU A 410 -30.79 -8.05 -5.73
N ARG A 411 -31.86 -7.24 -5.69
CA ARG A 411 -33.22 -7.68 -6.10
C ARG A 411 -33.36 -7.93 -7.60
N SER A 412 -32.44 -7.41 -8.41
CA SER A 412 -32.45 -7.64 -9.86
C SER A 412 -31.88 -9.01 -10.25
N MET A 413 -31.18 -9.71 -9.34
CA MET A 413 -30.55 -11.00 -9.60
C MET A 413 -31.55 -12.16 -9.57
N ASP A 414 -31.19 -13.28 -10.19
CA ASP A 414 -31.94 -14.51 -10.03
C ASP A 414 -31.92 -15.03 -8.58
N ASP A 415 -33.00 -15.71 -8.19
CA ASP A 415 -33.20 -16.23 -6.85
C ASP A 415 -32.00 -17.08 -6.39
N GLY A 416 -31.42 -16.71 -5.25
CA GLY A 416 -30.29 -17.42 -4.65
C GLY A 416 -28.90 -16.97 -5.12
N HIS A 417 -28.76 -16.03 -6.06
CA HIS A 417 -27.45 -15.51 -6.47
C HIS A 417 -26.92 -14.37 -5.59
N ALA A 418 -27.82 -13.57 -4.99
CA ALA A 418 -27.45 -12.45 -4.13
C ALA A 418 -26.71 -12.89 -2.85
N MET A 419 -27.12 -14.01 -2.23
CA MET A 419 -26.49 -14.52 -1.00
C MET A 419 -25.02 -14.94 -1.22
N PRO A 420 -24.67 -15.83 -2.18
CA PRO A 420 -23.29 -16.16 -2.49
C PRO A 420 -22.40 -14.96 -2.83
N LEU A 421 -22.93 -13.97 -3.55
CA LEU A 421 -22.21 -12.74 -3.87
C LEU A 421 -21.84 -11.97 -2.60
N MET A 422 -22.78 -11.80 -1.69
CA MET A 422 -22.55 -11.11 -0.43
C MET A 422 -21.65 -11.92 0.52
N ALA A 423 -21.70 -13.26 0.49
CA ALA A 423 -20.69 -14.09 1.16
C ALA A 423 -19.28 -13.83 0.58
N ALA A 424 -19.14 -13.80 -0.74
CA ALA A 424 -17.86 -13.51 -1.39
C ALA A 424 -17.33 -12.12 -1.04
N PHE A 425 -18.22 -11.13 -0.92
CA PHE A 425 -17.89 -9.78 -0.47
C PHE A 425 -17.30 -9.77 0.96
N ALA A 426 -17.84 -10.58 1.87
CA ALA A 426 -17.37 -10.69 3.26
C ALA A 426 -16.18 -11.66 3.48
N ARG A 427 -15.70 -12.35 2.44
CA ARG A 427 -14.62 -13.35 2.53
C ARG A 427 -13.25 -12.77 2.17
N GLY A 428 -12.20 -13.36 2.76
CA GLY A 428 -10.81 -13.05 2.44
C GLY A 428 -10.33 -11.67 2.87
N LEU A 429 -11.02 -11.04 3.82
CA LEU A 429 -10.69 -9.70 4.34
C LEU A 429 -9.35 -9.69 5.07
N ASP A 430 -8.89 -10.86 5.52
CA ASP A 430 -7.61 -11.11 6.17
C ASP A 430 -6.43 -11.35 5.20
N ARG A 431 -6.70 -11.36 3.89
CA ARG A 431 -5.73 -11.81 2.86
C ARG A 431 -5.43 -10.74 1.80
N THR A 432 -5.62 -9.47 2.13
CA THR A 432 -5.27 -8.35 1.23
C THR A 432 -3.75 -8.24 1.04
N ALA A 433 -3.30 -8.03 -0.20
CA ALA A 433 -1.89 -8.13 -0.59
C ALA A 433 -0.98 -7.06 0.06
N ASP A 434 -1.55 -5.90 0.38
CA ASP A 434 -0.91 -4.73 0.98
C ASP A 434 -1.20 -4.58 2.49
N ASN A 435 -1.87 -5.56 3.07
CA ASN A 435 -2.44 -5.47 4.41
C ASN A 435 -3.46 -4.32 4.64
N SER A 436 -4.08 -3.79 3.57
CA SER A 436 -5.13 -2.78 3.68
C SER A 436 -6.36 -3.30 4.44
N LEU A 437 -7.00 -2.41 5.20
CA LEU A 437 -8.27 -2.65 5.89
C LEU A 437 -9.48 -2.22 5.07
N GLU A 438 -9.27 -1.64 3.88
CA GLU A 438 -10.33 -1.06 3.05
C GLU A 438 -11.48 -2.05 2.83
N ASP A 439 -11.18 -3.27 2.36
CA ASP A 439 -12.18 -4.34 2.17
C ASP A 439 -13.02 -4.63 3.43
N ALA A 440 -12.40 -4.61 4.62
CA ALA A 440 -13.10 -4.90 5.87
C ALA A 440 -13.98 -3.71 6.33
N VAL A 441 -13.48 -2.49 6.15
CA VAL A 441 -14.23 -1.26 6.39
C VAL A 441 -15.43 -1.20 5.44
N ASP A 442 -15.23 -1.49 4.16
CA ASP A 442 -16.27 -1.52 3.14
C ASP A 442 -17.39 -2.51 3.46
N VAL A 443 -17.03 -3.68 4.01
CA VAL A 443 -17.99 -4.68 4.48
C VAL A 443 -18.76 -4.19 5.71
N ALA A 444 -18.07 -3.60 6.69
CA ALA A 444 -18.68 -3.01 7.88
C ALA A 444 -19.71 -1.93 7.48
N ASP A 445 -19.31 -1.06 6.57
CA ASP A 445 -20.09 0.07 6.07
C ASP A 445 -21.28 -0.36 5.25
N SER A 446 -21.08 -1.31 4.33
CA SER A 446 -22.14 -1.81 3.46
C SER A 446 -23.24 -2.51 4.25
N TYR A 447 -22.92 -3.16 5.37
CA TYR A 447 -23.89 -3.86 6.22
C TYR A 447 -25.02 -2.94 6.71
N ALA A 448 -24.68 -1.69 7.07
CA ALA A 448 -25.67 -0.69 7.51
C ALA A 448 -26.66 -0.29 6.40
N SER A 449 -26.36 -0.56 5.13
CA SER A 449 -27.25 -0.29 3.99
C SER A 449 -28.20 -1.43 3.64
N ILE A 450 -27.94 -2.64 4.15
CA ILE A 450 -28.75 -3.82 3.84
C ILE A 450 -29.99 -3.78 4.71
N ASN A 451 -31.20 -3.77 4.15
CA ASN A 451 -32.44 -3.78 4.94
C ASN A 451 -33.11 -5.15 5.05
N ASP A 452 -32.66 -6.14 4.27
CA ASP A 452 -33.16 -7.50 4.29
C ASP A 452 -32.61 -8.27 5.53
N PRO A 453 -33.46 -8.66 6.49
CA PRO A 453 -33.03 -9.38 7.69
C PRO A 453 -32.36 -10.72 7.36
N ASN A 454 -32.85 -11.46 6.36
CA ASN A 454 -32.29 -12.76 6.01
C ASN A 454 -30.86 -12.62 5.48
N LEU A 455 -30.60 -11.57 4.70
CA LEU A 455 -29.27 -11.29 4.18
C LEU A 455 -28.31 -10.82 5.29
N ARG A 456 -28.80 -10.01 6.24
CA ARG A 456 -28.02 -9.60 7.42
C ARG A 456 -27.61 -10.78 8.27
N ASP A 457 -28.54 -11.70 8.56
CA ASP A 457 -28.28 -12.91 9.35
C ASP A 457 -27.29 -13.83 8.64
N PHE A 458 -27.46 -14.00 7.33
CA PHE A 458 -26.55 -14.77 6.49
C PHE A 458 -25.12 -14.19 6.52
N LEU A 459 -24.97 -12.87 6.35
CA LEU A 459 -23.66 -12.20 6.43
C LEU A 459 -23.01 -12.33 7.81
N LEU A 460 -23.78 -12.21 8.89
CA LEU A 460 -23.29 -12.42 10.24
C LEU A 460 -22.78 -13.86 10.42
N ASN A 461 -23.49 -14.86 9.88
CA ASN A 461 -23.04 -16.26 9.92
C ASN A 461 -21.76 -16.49 9.10
N GLU A 462 -21.64 -15.86 7.92
CA GLU A 462 -20.42 -15.91 7.11
C GLU A 462 -19.22 -15.28 7.83
N VAL A 463 -19.41 -14.14 8.50
CA VAL A 463 -18.38 -13.50 9.32
C VAL A 463 -17.96 -14.40 10.49
N ASN A 464 -18.91 -15.04 11.18
CA ASN A 464 -18.61 -16.03 12.24
C ASN A 464 -17.79 -17.21 11.71
N THR A 465 -18.17 -17.75 10.55
CA THR A 465 -17.45 -18.87 9.92
C THR A 465 -16.00 -18.49 9.60
N ASN A 466 -15.77 -17.27 9.12
CA ASN A 466 -14.42 -16.80 8.83
C ASN A 466 -13.62 -16.50 10.11
N TYR A 467 -14.27 -16.02 11.16
CA TYR A 467 -13.63 -15.87 12.48
C TYR A 467 -13.10 -17.21 13.01
N ASP A 468 -13.96 -18.25 12.99
CA ASP A 468 -13.60 -19.58 13.47
C ASP A 468 -12.47 -20.20 12.62
N ARG A 469 -12.48 -19.97 11.29
CA ARG A 469 -11.35 -20.33 10.42
C ARG A 469 -10.07 -19.64 10.86
N CYS A 470 -10.09 -18.32 11.08
CA CYS A 470 -8.90 -17.57 11.46
C CYS A 470 -8.33 -18.02 12.80
N LEU A 471 -9.18 -18.38 13.77
CA LEU A 471 -8.76 -18.99 15.03
C LEU A 471 -8.05 -20.34 14.81
N ALA A 472 -8.60 -21.20 13.96
CA ALA A 472 -8.02 -22.50 13.64
C ALA A 472 -6.69 -22.39 12.85
N GLU A 473 -6.56 -21.37 12.00
CA GLU A 473 -5.35 -21.07 11.22
C GLU A 473 -4.31 -20.25 12.00
N HIS A 474 -4.59 -19.85 13.25
CA HIS A 474 -3.79 -18.90 14.03
C HIS A 474 -3.48 -17.59 13.28
N ASN A 475 -4.42 -17.13 12.44
CA ASN A 475 -4.28 -15.87 11.71
C ASN A 475 -4.73 -14.70 12.59
N LYS A 476 -3.78 -14.09 13.31
CA LYS A 476 -4.08 -13.01 14.25
C LYS A 476 -4.80 -11.81 13.62
N ARG A 477 -4.40 -11.43 12.41
CA ARG A 477 -5.02 -10.31 11.69
C ARG A 477 -6.48 -10.62 11.37
N GLY A 478 -6.74 -11.82 10.86
CA GLY A 478 -8.09 -12.29 10.56
C GLY A 478 -8.97 -12.44 11.80
N GLU A 479 -8.42 -12.91 12.92
CA GLU A 479 -9.14 -12.96 14.21
C GLU A 479 -9.67 -11.58 14.58
N VAL A 480 -8.84 -10.55 14.53
CA VAL A 480 -9.25 -9.18 14.90
C VAL A 480 -10.30 -8.65 13.92
N ILE A 481 -10.06 -8.76 12.61
CA ILE A 481 -11.00 -8.27 11.58
C ILE A 481 -12.38 -8.90 11.76
N TYR A 482 -12.45 -10.23 11.79
CA TYR A 482 -13.73 -10.93 11.83
C TYR A 482 -14.41 -10.84 13.21
N TYR A 483 -13.65 -10.74 14.31
CA TYR A 483 -14.21 -10.45 15.64
C TYR A 483 -14.88 -9.07 15.69
N LEU A 484 -14.24 -8.05 15.11
CA LEU A 484 -14.80 -6.70 15.08
C LEU A 484 -16.06 -6.65 14.22
N LEU A 485 -16.03 -7.22 13.01
CA LEU A 485 -17.22 -7.31 12.15
C LEU A 485 -18.37 -8.04 12.84
N LYS A 486 -18.10 -9.18 13.48
CA LYS A 486 -19.10 -9.95 14.24
C LYS A 486 -19.75 -9.09 15.31
N THR A 487 -18.93 -8.41 16.12
CA THR A 487 -19.40 -7.60 17.25
C THR A 487 -20.20 -6.39 16.76
N ILE A 488 -19.72 -5.73 15.70
CA ILE A 488 -20.38 -4.59 15.07
C ILE A 488 -21.74 -4.99 14.49
N PHE A 489 -21.82 -6.10 13.76
CA PHE A 489 -23.07 -6.59 13.17
C PHE A 489 -24.08 -6.99 14.24
N ALA A 490 -23.64 -7.68 15.29
CA ALA A 490 -24.48 -8.04 16.43
C ALA A 490 -24.98 -6.82 17.20
N ALA A 491 -24.20 -5.74 17.30
CA ALA A 491 -24.61 -4.49 17.94
C ALA A 491 -25.53 -3.63 17.07
N ALA A 492 -25.49 -3.80 15.74
CA ALA A 492 -26.34 -3.06 14.81
C ALA A 492 -27.79 -3.58 14.77
N ASP A 493 -28.07 -4.78 15.31
CA ASP A 493 -29.45 -5.25 15.51
C ASP A 493 -30.13 -4.41 16.61
N SER A 494 -31.24 -3.76 16.27
CA SER A 494 -32.04 -2.93 17.18
C SER A 494 -32.57 -3.65 18.42
N ASN A 495 -32.60 -4.98 18.42
CA ASN A 495 -32.99 -5.80 19.59
C ASN A 495 -31.80 -6.17 20.49
N SER A 496 -30.58 -5.82 20.07
CA SER A 496 -29.34 -6.07 20.79
C SER A 496 -29.10 -5.03 21.86
N HIS A 497 -28.80 -5.46 23.09
CA HIS A 497 -28.31 -4.60 24.17
C HIS A 497 -26.79 -4.58 24.26
N ILE A 498 -26.09 -4.95 23.18
CA ILE A 498 -24.63 -4.99 23.15
C ILE A 498 -24.08 -3.57 23.19
N ASP A 499 -23.35 -3.25 24.27
CA ASP A 499 -22.59 -2.02 24.37
C ASP A 499 -21.27 -2.19 23.60
N LEU A 500 -21.30 -1.81 22.33
CA LEU A 500 -20.16 -1.94 21.42
C LEU A 500 -18.90 -1.28 22.01
N THR A 501 -19.04 -0.17 22.72
CA THR A 501 -17.91 0.57 23.30
C THR A 501 -17.15 -0.26 24.34
N LYS A 502 -17.88 -1.02 25.17
CA LYS A 502 -17.30 -1.90 26.18
C LYS A 502 -16.69 -3.17 25.59
N GLU A 503 -17.36 -3.78 24.61
CA GLU A 503 -16.91 -5.05 24.02
C GLU A 503 -15.61 -4.88 23.21
N VAL A 504 -15.54 -3.81 22.40
CA VAL A 504 -14.36 -3.58 21.54
C VAL A 504 -13.34 -2.63 22.15
N GLY A 505 -13.67 -1.94 23.26
CA GLY A 505 -12.76 -1.05 23.97
C GLY A 505 -12.55 0.31 23.31
N ILE A 506 -13.54 0.83 22.58
CA ILE A 506 -13.50 2.15 21.93
C ILE A 506 -14.11 3.23 22.83
N PRO A 507 -13.72 4.53 22.69
CA PRO A 507 -14.37 5.63 23.38
C PRO A 507 -15.89 5.65 23.20
N PRO A 508 -16.66 6.29 24.12
CA PRO A 508 -18.12 6.35 24.02
C PRO A 508 -18.57 6.94 22.67
N ILE A 509 -19.28 6.15 21.86
CA ILE A 509 -19.75 6.58 20.51
C ILE A 509 -21.19 7.13 20.53
N TYR A 510 -21.90 6.88 21.63
CA TYR A 510 -23.30 7.27 21.81
C TYR A 510 -23.45 8.68 22.39
N ARG A 511 -22.39 9.21 23.00
CA ARG A 511 -22.39 10.48 23.73
C ARG A 511 -21.11 11.27 23.50
N VAL A 512 -21.22 12.59 23.40
CA VAL A 512 -20.09 13.51 23.56
C VAL A 512 -20.28 14.33 24.84
N ASP A 513 -19.34 14.23 25.76
CA ASP A 513 -19.39 14.97 27.02
C ASP A 513 -19.24 16.48 26.76
N HIS A 514 -20.11 17.31 27.32
CA HIS A 514 -20.01 18.77 27.15
C HIS A 514 -18.64 19.31 27.60
N LYS A 515 -18.04 18.67 28.61
CA LYS A 515 -16.72 19.04 29.12
C LYS A 515 -15.60 18.88 28.07
N SER A 516 -15.73 17.94 27.13
CA SER A 516 -14.73 17.76 26.05
C SER A 516 -14.93 18.75 24.90
N LEU A 517 -16.03 19.51 24.89
CA LEU A 517 -16.35 20.49 23.86
C LEU A 517 -15.96 21.93 24.23
N VAL A 518 -15.71 22.19 25.52
CA VAL A 518 -15.40 23.55 25.99
C VAL A 518 -13.90 23.80 26.06
N ASP A 519 -13.50 25.03 25.74
CA ASP A 519 -12.16 25.54 25.98
C ASP A 519 -11.94 25.94 27.45
N ASP A 520 -10.73 26.45 27.76
CA ASP A 520 -10.34 26.91 29.11
C ASP A 520 -11.21 28.05 29.65
N SER A 521 -11.94 28.75 28.77
CA SER A 521 -12.90 29.81 29.12
C SER A 521 -14.34 29.30 29.23
N GLY A 522 -14.56 27.98 29.10
CA GLY A 522 -15.87 27.36 29.14
C GLY A 522 -16.71 27.55 27.88
N ARG A 523 -16.08 27.95 26.76
CA ARG A 523 -16.75 28.24 25.48
C ARG A 523 -16.68 27.05 24.56
N VAL A 524 -17.78 26.75 23.86
CA VAL A 524 -17.75 25.85 22.70
C VAL A 524 -17.44 26.68 21.45
N VAL A 525 -16.42 26.29 20.70
CA VAL A 525 -16.02 26.95 19.46
C VAL A 525 -16.41 26.08 18.27
N GLU A 526 -17.19 26.65 17.36
CA GLU A 526 -17.62 26.00 16.13
C GLU A 526 -16.99 26.69 14.90
N GLN A 527 -16.62 25.89 13.90
CA GLN A 527 -16.16 26.38 12.59
C GLN A 527 -17.06 25.84 11.48
N VAL A 528 -17.51 26.72 10.58
CA VAL A 528 -18.41 26.37 9.48
C VAL A 528 -17.79 26.77 8.14
N PHE A 529 -17.71 25.80 7.24
CA PHE A 529 -17.15 25.97 5.89
C PHE A 529 -18.26 26.16 4.85
N PHE A 530 -18.23 27.29 4.16
CA PHE A 530 -19.09 27.64 3.02
C PHE A 530 -18.27 27.84 1.74
N TYR A 531 -18.93 27.73 0.60
CA TYR A 531 -18.32 27.79 -0.74
C TYR A 531 -19.08 28.79 -1.63
N GLY A 532 -18.37 29.39 -2.58
CA GLY A 532 -18.86 30.44 -3.46
C GLY A 532 -19.80 30.05 -4.59
N ASP A 533 -20.12 28.76 -4.70
CA ASP A 533 -21.05 28.28 -5.72
C ASP A 533 -22.50 28.69 -5.41
N LYS A 534 -23.38 28.51 -6.39
CA LYS A 534 -24.80 28.92 -6.29
C LYS A 534 -25.50 28.30 -5.07
N ASP A 535 -25.20 27.05 -4.75
CA ASP A 535 -25.83 26.35 -3.63
C ASP A 535 -25.18 26.75 -2.31
N GLY A 536 -23.89 27.08 -2.28
CA GLY A 536 -23.18 27.58 -1.11
C GLY A 536 -23.68 28.95 -0.67
N LEU A 537 -24.00 29.85 -1.63
CA LEU A 537 -24.69 31.11 -1.37
C LEU A 537 -26.05 30.90 -0.69
N GLN A 538 -26.85 29.97 -1.21
CA GLN A 538 -28.17 29.63 -0.66
C GLN A 538 -28.04 28.97 0.72
N SER A 539 -27.14 27.99 0.85
CA SER A 539 -26.82 27.27 2.09
C SER A 539 -26.38 28.23 3.19
N TYR A 540 -25.59 29.25 2.86
CA TYR A 540 -25.22 30.31 3.79
C TYR A 540 -26.43 31.14 4.21
N ALA A 541 -27.27 31.57 3.27
CA ALA A 541 -28.49 32.33 3.59
C ALA A 541 -29.41 31.56 4.53
N ASP A 542 -29.61 30.26 4.28
CA ASP A 542 -30.45 29.41 5.11
C ASP A 542 -29.83 29.15 6.48
N PHE A 543 -28.51 28.92 6.54
CA PHE A 543 -27.78 28.83 7.81
C PHE A 543 -27.96 30.08 8.67
N MET A 544 -27.88 31.27 8.06
CA MET A 544 -28.09 32.53 8.78
C MET A 544 -29.51 32.68 9.34
N SER A 545 -30.51 32.01 8.76
CA SER A 545 -31.88 32.03 9.27
C SER A 545 -32.04 31.34 10.63
N LEU A 546 -31.07 30.49 11.02
CA LEU A 546 -31.06 29.81 12.33
C LEU A 546 -30.77 30.76 13.50
N PHE A 547 -30.17 31.94 13.24
CA PHE A 547 -29.62 32.81 14.26
C PHE A 547 -30.44 34.09 14.45
N SER A 548 -31.40 34.03 15.38
CA SER A 548 -32.19 35.19 15.78
C SER A 548 -31.35 36.24 16.53
N PRO A 549 -31.46 37.54 16.20
CA PRO A 549 -30.76 38.62 16.93
C PRO A 549 -31.13 38.72 18.42
N LYS A 550 -32.24 38.09 18.85
CA LYS A 550 -32.64 38.01 20.26
C LYS A 550 -31.79 37.05 21.08
N GLU A 551 -31.19 36.05 20.43
CA GLU A 551 -30.46 34.96 21.07
C GLU A 551 -28.97 34.99 20.72
N TRP A 552 -28.62 35.64 19.60
CA TRP A 552 -27.28 35.64 19.04
C TRP A 552 -26.81 37.04 18.66
N ARG A 553 -25.55 37.34 18.96
CA ARG A 553 -24.85 38.53 18.49
C ARG A 553 -23.99 38.17 17.28
N ILE A 554 -24.21 38.86 16.17
CA ILE A 554 -23.53 38.60 14.89
C ILE A 554 -22.62 39.79 14.55
N SER A 555 -21.35 39.51 14.26
CA SER A 555 -20.40 40.48 13.70
C SER A 555 -19.80 39.94 12.41
N ARG A 556 -19.41 40.82 11.48
CA ARG A 556 -18.95 40.46 10.14
C ARG A 556 -17.64 41.17 9.79
N THR A 557 -16.71 40.43 9.19
CA THR A 557 -15.50 40.94 8.54
C THR A 557 -15.66 40.90 7.01
N LYS A 558 -14.58 41.15 6.27
CA LYS A 558 -14.56 40.97 4.80
C LYS A 558 -14.67 39.51 4.37
N GLU A 559 -14.27 38.56 5.23
CA GLU A 559 -14.05 37.16 4.86
C GLU A 559 -14.87 36.18 5.71
N TRP A 560 -15.30 36.55 6.91
CA TRP A 560 -16.09 35.67 7.77
C TRP A 560 -17.08 36.42 8.65
N ILE A 561 -17.98 35.67 9.27
CA ILE A 561 -18.86 36.13 10.34
C ILE A 561 -18.50 35.43 11.65
N THR A 562 -18.84 36.09 12.75
CA THR A 562 -18.78 35.52 14.09
C THR A 562 -20.15 35.66 14.73
N ILE A 563 -20.69 34.53 15.19
CA ILE A 563 -22.00 34.44 15.83
C ILE A 563 -21.77 33.98 17.27
N LYS A 564 -22.18 34.79 18.25
CA LYS A 564 -21.96 34.52 19.68
C LYS A 564 -23.28 34.45 20.43
N SER A 565 -23.47 33.42 21.24
CA SER A 565 -24.64 33.27 22.10
C SER A 565 -24.76 34.43 23.09
N ILE A 566 -25.97 34.98 23.26
CA ILE A 566 -26.27 36.03 24.25
C ILE A 566 -26.77 35.40 25.57
N HIS A 567 -27.42 34.24 25.47
CA HIS A 567 -28.02 33.50 26.58
C HIS A 567 -27.49 32.07 26.63
N GLY A 568 -27.56 31.42 27.79
CA GLY A 568 -27.08 30.04 27.98
C GLY A 568 -25.57 29.94 28.19
N LYS A 569 -25.02 28.75 27.95
CA LYS A 569 -23.57 28.53 27.91
C LYS A 569 -22.96 29.19 26.67
N PRO A 570 -21.71 29.69 26.75
CA PRO A 570 -21.12 30.44 25.66
C PRO A 570 -20.79 29.53 24.47
N VAL A 571 -21.43 29.80 23.33
CA VAL A 571 -21.18 29.15 22.03
C VAL A 571 -20.74 30.21 21.02
N TRP A 572 -19.57 30.02 20.41
CA TRP A 572 -18.98 30.93 19.44
C TRP A 572 -18.82 30.21 18.09
N ILE A 573 -19.50 30.70 17.08
CA ILE A 573 -19.51 30.09 15.74
C ILE A 573 -18.80 31.04 14.78
N PHE A 574 -17.82 30.49 14.06
CA PHE A 574 -17.08 31.18 13.02
C PHE A 574 -17.40 30.55 11.68
N ALA A 575 -17.91 31.35 10.75
CA ALA A 575 -18.27 30.88 9.42
C ALA A 575 -17.65 31.76 8.35
N ASN A 576 -16.89 31.19 7.41
CA ASN A 576 -16.40 31.96 6.29
C ASN A 576 -17.58 32.42 5.42
N LEU A 577 -17.43 33.56 4.75
CA LEU A 577 -18.38 34.02 3.76
C LEU A 577 -18.23 33.17 2.48
N PRO A 578 -19.34 32.84 1.79
CA PRO A 578 -19.31 32.19 0.48
C PRO A 578 -18.87 33.19 -0.60
N LEU A 579 -17.60 33.60 -0.56
CA LEU A 579 -16.99 34.48 -1.58
C LEU A 579 -16.78 33.72 -2.89
N ASP A 580 -16.49 34.42 -4.00
CA ASP A 580 -16.43 33.81 -5.33
C ASP A 580 -15.48 32.60 -5.41
N ASN A 581 -15.98 31.46 -5.87
CA ASN A 581 -15.21 30.22 -5.98
C ASN A 581 -14.47 30.08 -7.32
N ILE A 582 -14.79 30.90 -8.33
CA ILE A 582 -14.08 30.88 -9.63
C ILE A 582 -12.70 31.54 -9.49
N SER A 583 -12.60 32.56 -8.64
CA SER A 583 -11.35 33.25 -8.31
C SER A 583 -10.73 32.83 -6.96
N ASP A 584 -11.16 31.69 -6.42
CA ASP A 584 -10.68 31.08 -5.17
C ASP A 584 -10.75 32.02 -3.94
N GLN A 585 -11.68 32.98 -3.92
CA GLN A 585 -11.84 33.92 -2.80
C GLN A 585 -12.44 33.24 -1.57
N ASP A 586 -13.29 32.23 -1.74
CA ASP A 586 -13.79 31.41 -0.63
C ASP A 586 -12.68 30.60 0.02
N ALA A 587 -11.81 29.97 -0.77
CA ALA A 587 -10.66 29.22 -0.26
C ALA A 587 -9.70 30.12 0.53
N ALA A 588 -9.43 31.34 0.04
CA ALA A 588 -8.65 32.33 0.78
C ALA A 588 -9.34 32.71 2.11
N ALA A 589 -10.66 32.94 2.10
CA ALA A 589 -11.42 33.27 3.30
C ALA A 589 -11.44 32.12 4.34
N GLN A 590 -11.51 30.86 3.88
CA GLN A 590 -11.42 29.68 4.75
C GLN A 590 -10.05 29.61 5.42
N LYS A 591 -8.97 29.74 4.64
CA LYS A 591 -7.60 29.72 5.14
C LYS A 591 -7.35 30.86 6.14
N ASP A 592 -7.72 32.08 5.80
CA ASP A 592 -7.53 33.25 6.66
C ASP A 592 -8.33 33.13 7.97
N LEU A 593 -9.49 32.48 7.93
CA LEU A 593 -10.24 32.16 9.14
C LEU A 593 -9.53 31.10 10.01
N CYS A 594 -8.96 30.04 9.43
CA CYS A 594 -8.15 29.08 10.16
C CYS A 594 -6.95 29.77 10.85
N ASP A 595 -6.20 30.58 10.10
CA ASP A 595 -5.05 31.33 10.62
C ASP A 595 -5.46 32.28 11.78
N TYR A 596 -6.65 32.89 11.69
CA TYR A 596 -7.20 33.72 12.75
C TYR A 596 -7.53 32.91 14.02
N LEU A 597 -8.18 31.75 13.86
CA LEU A 597 -8.55 30.88 14.98
C LEU A 597 -7.31 30.38 15.73
N ASP A 598 -6.29 29.93 15.00
CA ASP A 598 -5.01 29.50 15.57
C ASP A 598 -4.31 30.63 16.31
N LYS A 599 -4.24 31.82 15.70
CA LYS A 599 -3.60 32.99 16.30
C LYS A 599 -4.27 33.44 17.59
N GLU A 600 -5.60 33.35 17.66
CA GLU A 600 -6.38 33.71 18.85
C GLU A 600 -6.51 32.55 19.86
N ASN A 601 -5.83 31.43 19.61
CA ASN A 601 -5.88 30.22 20.43
C ASN A 601 -7.32 29.73 20.67
N LEU A 602 -8.11 29.77 19.59
CA LEU A 602 -9.48 29.26 19.54
C LEU A 602 -9.46 27.95 18.78
N HIS A 603 -9.65 26.83 19.47
CA HIS A 603 -9.61 25.50 18.87
C HIS A 603 -11.03 24.98 18.66
N PRO A 604 -11.53 24.91 17.40
CA PRO A 604 -12.86 24.39 17.13
C PRO A 604 -13.02 22.97 17.64
N THR A 605 -14.09 22.72 18.40
CA THR A 605 -14.50 21.38 18.86
C THR A 605 -15.68 20.85 18.06
N VAL A 606 -16.37 21.72 17.31
CA VAL A 606 -17.41 21.38 16.35
C VAL A 606 -17.03 21.94 14.97
N VAL A 607 -17.06 21.10 13.94
CA VAL A 607 -16.81 21.51 12.55
C VAL A 607 -18.00 21.14 11.68
N ILE A 608 -18.46 22.07 10.85
CA ILE A 608 -19.61 21.89 9.98
C ILE A 608 -19.22 22.22 8.53
N HIS A 609 -19.34 21.24 7.64
CA HIS A 609 -19.17 21.43 6.22
C HIS A 609 -20.54 21.71 5.55
N ARG A 610 -20.65 22.84 4.85
CA ARG A 610 -21.86 23.29 4.15
C ARG A 610 -21.59 23.56 2.67
N GLY A 611 -21.05 22.57 1.96
CA GLY A 611 -20.82 22.60 0.52
C GLY A 611 -21.30 21.34 -0.21
N HIS A 612 -21.02 21.27 -1.49
CA HIS A 612 -21.15 20.06 -2.30
C HIS A 612 -20.13 18.97 -1.91
N SER A 613 -20.41 17.72 -2.30
CA SER A 613 -19.52 16.57 -2.05
C SER A 613 -18.08 16.79 -2.53
N TYR A 614 -17.93 17.45 -3.68
CA TYR A 614 -16.62 17.69 -4.28
C TYR A 614 -15.78 18.75 -3.56
N HIS A 615 -16.39 19.48 -2.63
CA HIS A 615 -15.68 20.44 -1.78
C HIS A 615 -15.10 19.81 -0.50
N VAL A 616 -15.57 18.61 -0.12
CA VAL A 616 -15.16 17.96 1.13
C VAL A 616 -13.66 17.72 1.20
N LYS A 617 -13.03 17.34 0.08
CA LYS A 617 -11.57 17.15 -0.01
C LYS A 617 -10.77 18.43 0.31
N TYR A 618 -11.37 19.61 0.15
CA TYR A 618 -10.74 20.88 0.55
C TYR A 618 -11.02 21.23 2.02
N THR A 619 -12.13 20.75 2.59
CA THR A 619 -12.43 20.95 4.02
C THR A 619 -11.54 20.10 4.91
N ILE A 620 -11.36 18.82 4.60
CA ILE A 620 -10.70 17.84 5.49
C ILE A 620 -9.31 18.28 5.95
N PRO A 621 -8.42 18.77 5.06
CA PRO A 621 -7.09 19.23 5.47
C PRO A 621 -7.11 20.46 6.40
N GLN A 622 -8.24 21.17 6.49
CA GLN A 622 -8.42 22.37 7.30
C GLN A 622 -9.14 22.09 8.64
N ILE A 623 -9.54 20.84 8.90
CA ILE A 623 -10.23 20.48 10.14
C ILE A 623 -9.22 20.53 11.30
N ALA A 624 -9.58 21.24 12.37
CA ALA A 624 -8.77 21.28 13.58
C ALA A 624 -8.72 19.90 14.28
N PRO A 625 -7.54 19.38 14.68
CA PRO A 625 -7.42 18.11 15.40
C PRO A 625 -8.18 18.05 16.74
N SER A 626 -8.53 19.22 17.29
CA SER A 626 -9.39 19.36 18.46
C SER A 626 -10.86 19.01 18.21
N ALA A 627 -11.29 18.86 16.96
CA ALA A 627 -12.67 18.59 16.63
C ALA A 627 -13.13 17.27 17.27
N ARG A 628 -14.34 17.31 17.85
CA ARG A 628 -15.02 16.18 18.47
C ARG A 628 -16.35 15.87 17.80
N ILE A 629 -16.98 16.87 17.18
CA ILE A 629 -18.20 16.70 16.38
C ILE A 629 -17.94 17.26 14.99
N ILE A 630 -18.19 16.45 13.96
CA ILE A 630 -18.03 16.84 12.56
C ILE A 630 -19.32 16.56 11.81
N ILE A 631 -19.90 17.58 11.17
CA ILE A 631 -21.09 17.45 10.33
C ILE A 631 -20.68 17.60 8.87
N LEU A 632 -20.64 16.48 8.15
CA LEU A 632 -20.46 16.43 6.71
C LEU A 632 -21.83 16.39 6.04
N GLY A 633 -22.51 17.54 6.05
CA GLY A 633 -23.86 17.71 5.50
C GLY A 633 -23.93 17.73 3.97
N SER A 634 -22.87 17.31 3.28
CA SER A 634 -22.74 17.23 1.83
C SER A 634 -22.99 15.82 1.30
N CYS A 635 -23.27 15.73 0.01
CA CYS A 635 -23.55 14.45 -0.64
C CYS A 635 -22.39 13.45 -0.44
N GLY A 636 -22.64 12.19 -0.08
CA GLY A 636 -21.58 11.18 0.02
C GLY A 636 -20.46 11.46 1.03
N GLY A 637 -20.67 12.34 2.01
CA GLY A 637 -19.67 12.67 3.05
C GLY A 637 -19.13 11.44 3.80
N TYR A 638 -19.90 10.34 3.79
CA TYR A 638 -19.54 9.04 4.33
C TYR A 638 -18.29 8.41 3.71
N LYS A 639 -17.92 8.77 2.48
CA LYS A 639 -16.73 8.21 1.82
C LYS A 639 -15.42 8.68 2.43
N ASN A 640 -15.42 9.82 3.12
CA ASN A 640 -14.20 10.47 3.61
C ASN A 640 -13.98 10.23 5.11
N LEU A 641 -14.62 9.22 5.68
CA LEU A 641 -14.52 8.93 7.11
C LEU A 641 -13.11 8.55 7.53
N HIS A 642 -12.40 7.80 6.69
CA HIS A 642 -11.03 7.43 6.94
C HIS A 642 -10.15 8.69 7.09
N ASP A 643 -10.16 9.55 6.07
CA ASP A 643 -9.38 10.79 6.03
C ASP A 643 -9.71 11.72 7.21
N VAL A 644 -10.99 11.83 7.58
CA VAL A 644 -11.39 12.61 8.76
C VAL A 644 -10.85 12.01 10.05
N LEU A 645 -10.84 10.68 10.19
CA LEU A 645 -10.34 9.99 11.38
C LEU A 645 -8.80 9.96 11.44
N GLU A 646 -8.10 10.19 10.34
CA GLU A 646 -6.66 10.44 10.36
C GLU A 646 -6.33 11.79 11.02
N VAL A 647 -7.14 12.82 10.75
CA VAL A 647 -6.96 14.16 11.35
C VAL A 647 -7.54 14.22 12.76
N CYS A 648 -8.72 13.61 12.98
CA CYS A 648 -9.49 13.67 14.23
C CYS A 648 -9.92 12.27 14.69
N PRO A 649 -9.04 11.47 15.32
CA PRO A 649 -9.33 10.09 15.70
C PRO A 649 -10.56 9.92 16.60
N ASP A 650 -10.84 10.91 17.45
CA ASP A 650 -11.96 10.90 18.40
C ASP A 650 -13.24 11.57 17.87
N ALA A 651 -13.26 11.98 16.60
CA ALA A 651 -14.44 12.67 16.05
C ALA A 651 -15.68 11.76 15.99
N HIS A 652 -16.82 12.37 16.31
CA HIS A 652 -18.16 11.87 16.05
C HIS A 652 -18.65 12.51 14.76
N ILE A 653 -18.84 11.69 13.72
CA ILE A 653 -19.11 12.18 12.37
C ILE A 653 -20.57 11.91 12.01
N ILE A 654 -21.29 12.97 11.63
CA ILE A 654 -22.58 12.90 10.95
C ILE A 654 -22.32 13.05 9.46
N SER A 655 -22.82 12.12 8.66
CA SER A 655 -22.64 12.15 7.20
C SER A 655 -23.91 11.74 6.46
N SER A 656 -24.11 12.25 5.24
CA SER A 656 -25.17 11.79 4.35
C SER A 656 -24.65 10.80 3.31
N LYS A 657 -25.45 9.77 2.97
CA LYS A 657 -25.15 8.82 1.88
C LYS A 657 -25.35 9.44 0.51
N GLN A 658 -26.56 9.97 0.26
CA GLN A 658 -26.93 10.53 -1.03
C GLN A 658 -26.84 12.05 -1.04
N THR A 659 -27.96 12.77 -0.89
CA THR A 659 -28.00 14.22 -1.03
C THR A 659 -28.19 14.89 0.32
N GLY A 660 -27.19 15.67 0.72
CA GLY A 660 -27.32 16.64 1.79
C GLY A 660 -28.41 17.66 1.45
N THR A 661 -29.29 17.99 2.40
CA THR A 661 -30.43 18.88 2.15
C THR A 661 -30.66 19.77 3.35
N GLN A 662 -31.03 21.02 3.06
CA GLN A 662 -31.32 22.02 4.07
C GLN A 662 -32.40 21.54 5.05
N THR A 663 -33.41 20.81 4.56
CA THR A 663 -34.55 20.31 5.35
C THR A 663 -34.14 19.33 6.44
N VAL A 664 -32.92 18.78 6.38
CA VAL A 664 -32.37 17.86 7.38
C VAL A 664 -31.17 18.48 8.10
N ASN A 665 -30.25 19.11 7.37
CA ASN A 665 -29.06 19.74 7.94
C ASN A 665 -29.40 20.81 8.98
N GLU A 666 -30.38 21.67 8.70
CA GLU A 666 -30.76 22.76 9.61
C GLU A 666 -31.35 22.26 10.93
N PRO A 667 -32.34 21.35 10.94
CA PRO A 667 -32.82 20.76 12.19
C PRO A 667 -31.71 20.07 13.00
N ILE A 668 -30.76 19.38 12.35
CA ILE A 668 -29.61 18.77 13.04
C ILE A 668 -28.76 19.84 13.72
N ILE A 669 -28.34 20.89 12.99
CA ILE A 669 -27.51 21.97 13.52
C ILE A 669 -28.24 22.71 14.64
N LYS A 670 -29.53 23.00 14.45
CA LYS A 670 -30.36 23.68 15.45
C LYS A 670 -30.52 22.85 16.72
N ALA A 671 -30.75 21.54 16.59
CA ALA A 671 -30.85 20.64 17.73
C ALA A 671 -29.53 20.55 18.49
N LEU A 672 -28.41 20.42 17.76
CA LEU A 672 -27.07 20.41 18.36
C LEU A 672 -26.80 21.70 19.13
N ASN A 673 -26.99 22.86 18.50
CA ASN A 673 -26.75 24.16 19.15
C ASN A 673 -27.63 24.37 20.38
N SER A 674 -28.85 23.81 20.38
CA SER A 674 -29.75 23.86 21.55
C SER A 674 -29.20 23.05 22.73
N GLU A 675 -28.62 21.87 22.49
CA GLU A 675 -27.96 21.08 23.54
C GLU A 675 -26.70 21.77 24.07
N LEU A 676 -25.88 22.36 23.17
CA LEU A 676 -24.68 23.11 23.53
C LEU A 676 -25.00 24.34 24.39
N LEU A 677 -26.00 25.15 24.00
CA LEU A 677 -26.46 26.30 24.78
C LEU A 677 -27.00 25.90 26.17
N ALA A 678 -27.61 24.72 26.28
CA ALA A 678 -28.10 24.18 27.54
C ALA A 678 -26.97 23.63 28.44
N GLY A 679 -25.76 23.49 27.92
CA GLY A 679 -24.63 22.90 28.65
C GLY A 679 -24.75 21.40 28.87
N LYS A 680 -25.47 20.71 27.99
CA LYS A 680 -25.74 19.27 28.09
C LYS A 680 -24.77 18.46 27.24
N ASP A 681 -24.57 17.21 27.66
CA ASP A 681 -23.90 16.21 26.83
C ASP A 681 -24.73 15.96 25.57
N VAL A 682 -24.05 15.70 24.45
CA VAL A 682 -24.71 15.38 23.18
C VAL A 682 -24.99 13.89 23.13
N GLU A 683 -26.24 13.50 23.41
CA GLU A 683 -26.71 12.11 23.39
C GLU A 683 -27.29 11.73 22.02
N TRP A 684 -26.51 11.06 21.17
CA TRP A 684 -26.85 10.86 19.76
C TRP A 684 -28.16 10.10 19.55
N ILE A 685 -28.43 9.06 20.33
CA ILE A 685 -29.66 8.27 20.19
C ILE A 685 -30.88 9.13 20.53
N ALA A 686 -30.81 9.91 21.61
CA ALA A 686 -31.90 10.78 22.03
C ALA A 686 -32.16 11.90 21.01
N LEU A 687 -31.09 12.53 20.53
CA LEU A 687 -31.12 13.59 19.52
C LEU A 687 -31.71 13.08 18.20
N TRP A 688 -31.25 11.92 17.71
CA TRP A 688 -31.76 11.33 16.46
C TRP A 688 -33.23 10.92 16.56
N ASN A 689 -33.65 10.37 17.71
CA ASN A 689 -35.06 10.03 17.96
C ASN A 689 -35.95 11.28 18.02
N ALA A 690 -35.44 12.41 18.53
CA ALA A 690 -36.16 13.67 18.50
C ALA A 690 -36.33 14.20 17.07
N LEU A 691 -35.26 14.20 16.28
CA LEU A 691 -35.29 14.57 14.86
C LEU A 691 -36.25 13.68 14.05
N ALA A 692 -36.20 12.35 14.25
CA ALA A 692 -37.12 11.42 13.59
C ALA A 692 -38.60 11.74 13.87
N ARG A 693 -38.92 12.16 15.11
CA ARG A 693 -40.27 12.59 15.47
C ARG A 693 -40.65 13.92 14.81
N GLU A 694 -39.72 14.85 14.71
CA GLU A 694 -39.90 16.13 14.03
C GLU A 694 -40.21 15.92 12.53
N PHE A 695 -39.50 15.01 11.87
CA PHE A 695 -39.68 14.72 10.44
C PHE A 695 -40.89 13.85 10.11
N LYS A 696 -41.52 13.20 11.10
CA LYS A 696 -42.64 12.26 10.88
C LYS A 696 -43.81 12.89 10.10
N GLY A 697 -44.00 14.20 10.20
CA GLY A 697 -45.04 14.95 9.49
C GLY A 697 -44.70 15.32 8.03
N ASN A 698 -43.46 15.13 7.59
CA ASN A 698 -42.98 15.47 6.25
C ASN A 698 -42.29 14.25 5.62
N ALA A 699 -43.03 13.52 4.78
CA ALA A 699 -42.55 12.28 4.16
C ALA A 699 -41.25 12.48 3.35
N GLN A 700 -41.09 13.62 2.67
CA GLN A 700 -39.88 13.92 1.91
C GLN A 700 -38.68 14.19 2.81
N ALA A 701 -38.87 14.94 3.91
CA ALA A 701 -37.80 15.16 4.88
C ALA A 701 -37.42 13.86 5.61
N MET A 702 -38.39 13.00 5.92
CA MET A 702 -38.15 11.69 6.53
C MET A 702 -37.35 10.76 5.62
N ASP A 703 -37.68 10.73 4.32
CA ASP A 703 -36.95 9.98 3.31
C ASP A 703 -35.49 10.45 3.23
N ARG A 704 -35.26 11.77 3.12
CA ARG A 704 -33.91 12.36 3.12
C ARG A 704 -33.16 12.15 4.43
N PHE A 705 -33.85 12.21 5.57
CA PHE A 705 -33.24 11.97 6.88
C PHE A 705 -32.75 10.52 7.02
N SER A 706 -33.41 9.56 6.36
CA SER A 706 -32.98 8.16 6.37
C SER A 706 -31.62 7.93 5.67
N ASP A 707 -31.21 8.85 4.79
CA ASP A 707 -29.88 8.85 4.16
C ASP A 707 -28.78 9.39 5.09
N TYR A 708 -29.12 10.01 6.23
CA TYR A 708 -28.13 10.51 7.19
C TYR A 708 -27.74 9.41 8.19
N ILE A 709 -26.43 9.24 8.34
CA ILE A 709 -25.83 8.30 9.26
C ILE A 709 -25.34 9.08 10.49
N PRO A 710 -25.93 8.86 11.68
CA PRO A 710 -25.41 9.43 12.91
C PRO A 710 -24.14 8.69 13.38
N PRO A 711 -23.35 9.28 14.29
CA PRO A 711 -22.06 8.72 14.72
C PRO A 711 -22.14 7.27 15.22
N HIS A 712 -23.17 6.95 16.00
CA HIS A 712 -23.38 5.61 16.56
C HIS A 712 -23.81 4.54 15.53
N LYS A 713 -24.11 4.92 14.28
CA LYS A 713 -24.44 4.00 13.18
C LYS A 713 -23.34 3.95 12.10
N ASN A 714 -22.21 4.60 12.35
CA ASN A 714 -21.11 4.68 11.41
C ASN A 714 -20.14 3.50 11.58
N LEU A 715 -20.51 2.35 11.01
CA LEU A 715 -19.89 1.06 11.34
C LEU A 715 -18.41 0.95 10.93
N GLY A 716 -17.99 1.55 9.82
CA GLY A 716 -16.60 1.58 9.36
C GLY A 716 -15.71 2.48 10.21
N ALA A 717 -16.20 3.66 10.60
CA ALA A 717 -15.51 4.51 11.57
C ALA A 717 -15.26 3.76 12.89
N LEU A 718 -16.26 3.02 13.37
CA LEU A 718 -16.16 2.19 14.57
C LEU A 718 -15.17 1.04 14.39
N PHE A 719 -15.18 0.39 13.22
CA PHE A 719 -14.26 -0.67 12.86
C PHE A 719 -12.80 -0.18 12.88
N ILE A 720 -12.50 0.95 12.23
CA ILE A 720 -11.14 1.52 12.16
C ILE A 720 -10.62 1.81 13.57
N LYS A 721 -11.40 2.51 14.41
CA LYS A 721 -11.01 2.83 15.79
C LYS A 721 -10.74 1.57 16.61
N ALA A 722 -11.65 0.60 16.54
CA ALA A 722 -11.53 -0.65 17.29
C ALA A 722 -10.33 -1.50 16.83
N TYR A 723 -10.04 -1.51 15.53
CA TYR A 723 -8.92 -2.23 14.96
C TYR A 723 -7.57 -1.68 15.44
N LYS A 724 -7.39 -0.35 15.39
CA LYS A 724 -6.19 0.33 15.89
C LYS A 724 -5.88 -0.01 17.35
N ILE A 725 -6.90 0.08 18.22
CA ILE A 725 -6.78 -0.26 19.65
C ILE A 725 -6.39 -1.73 19.84
N LYS A 726 -7.05 -2.67 19.15
CA LYS A 726 -6.78 -4.11 19.31
C LYS A 726 -5.43 -4.55 18.75
N MET A 727 -4.90 -3.84 17.77
CA MET A 727 -3.58 -4.10 17.19
C MET A 727 -2.44 -3.35 17.88
N GLY A 728 -2.74 -2.46 18.84
CA GLY A 728 -1.76 -1.78 19.67
C GLY A 728 -1.03 -0.62 18.98
N THR A 729 -1.68 0.09 18.05
CA THR A 729 -1.04 1.18 17.30
C THR A 729 -1.10 2.56 17.98
N ASP A 730 -1.71 2.69 19.16
CA ASP A 730 -1.96 3.99 19.83
C ASP A 730 -1.28 4.14 21.22
N GLU A 731 -0.18 3.44 21.50
CA GLU A 731 0.68 3.75 22.65
C GLU A 731 2.12 4.01 22.20
N GLU A 732 2.34 5.15 21.53
CA GLU A 732 3.60 5.91 21.57
C GLU A 732 3.43 7.22 20.79
N ASN A 733 2.94 8.26 21.47
CA ASN A 733 3.37 9.66 21.32
C ASN A 733 2.86 10.51 22.49
#